data_AF-A0AAN7S278-F1
#
_entry.id   AF-A0AAN7S278-F1
#
_cell.length_a   1.000
_cell.length_b   1.000
_cell.length_c   1.000
_cell.angle_alpha   90.00
_cell.angle_beta   90.00
_cell.angle_gamma   90.00
#
_symmetry.space_group_name_H-M   'P 1'
#
loop_
_entity.id
_entity.type
_entity.pdbx_description
1 polymer ?
#
loop_
_entity_poly.entity_id
_entity_poly.type
_entity_poly.pdbx_seq_one_letter_code
_entity_poly.pdbx_strand_id
1 'polypeptide(L)'
;MFRRCTEKGPKKKKKDQERRESELAELHSLEQKFLSAQQWKTDYRALAKWEHYLSCDGSPDPTVLQEINTFMSLWREDQNEDIQLVMEKGEQVLNLIEKLQFLLLDTPPNEITEKETVQYQESILELQNLLHQKYNGATEHLLKTANMYEDSDTGNMQMVIKDKNVTFCIWANLKKKVRFKNHMFCDTQHGFDLPKSLAVSSVAVRILHTRYDHVSPLWLQCQSVPKLEVLDSKELTQHSKDNVEEPEEEEKKAREEPSMPAEEEMCSDGRKSAISFKENSNSIADINETEEETEKKSEILDIPAQVQDPLMQEEMNEKEEAITDDSIVNLQQFVPVGGVYHIDILQLPPQVKQIKDWSMVELLDVGLEAYPYPPEEAEDATHPPIQITLQLSDNVMYFEDPVIARWDPAGQQWRTDGISNITYETQEKSITFEMDAFYTIALLQDAHLNMPYQAWELRPTGMDEALLIVTTVFATIQIQIKDNQCMLSSVVVEEKDVLSHVTGKWISPVGLRAALKKAGVNIFPGEYSHKYVSVNKKAPLAEVRAYQQIALVASAFAFAWSKWNLEAGQEQVVFKVREHLVADSVKDKDWSLYMFNGQKAQKLKITETSKAFSEELEEDSEFHSTLYHMLKDFASKEAIDKVETASFLFIDV
;
A
#
# COMPACT_ATOMS: atom_id res chain seq x y z
N MET A 1 -44.66 18.16 30.59
CA MET A 1 -43.75 17.10 30.09
C MET A 1 -42.29 17.28 30.51
N PHE A 2 -41.70 18.49 30.47
CA PHE A 2 -40.28 18.75 30.74
C PHE A 2 -39.63 18.09 31.99
N ARG A 3 -40.35 17.89 33.11
CA ARG A 3 -39.79 17.21 34.31
C ARG A 3 -39.53 15.70 34.15
N ARG A 4 -40.09 15.00 33.15
CA ARG A 4 -39.86 13.55 32.98
C ARG A 4 -38.57 13.19 32.26
N CYS A 5 -38.01 14.09 31.44
CA CYS A 5 -36.75 13.82 30.72
C CYS A 5 -35.53 14.02 31.63
N THR A 6 -35.55 15.05 32.50
CA THR A 6 -34.44 15.39 33.39
C THR A 6 -34.14 14.34 34.47
N GLU A 7 -35.14 13.57 34.92
CA GLU A 7 -34.92 12.47 35.88
C GLU A 7 -34.51 11.14 35.25
N LYS A 8 -34.82 10.90 33.97
CA LYS A 8 -34.48 9.62 33.31
C LYS A 8 -32.99 9.49 33.01
N GLY A 9 -32.33 10.59 32.59
CA GLY A 9 -30.90 10.60 32.27
C GLY A 9 -29.99 10.14 33.42
N PRO A 10 -30.06 10.76 34.62
CA PRO A 10 -29.21 10.38 35.76
C PRO A 10 -29.44 8.93 36.23
N LYS A 11 -30.69 8.45 36.19
CA LYS A 11 -31.02 7.05 36.56
C LYS A 11 -30.39 6.05 35.59
N LYS A 12 -30.43 6.32 34.27
CA LYS A 12 -29.74 5.47 33.27
C LYS A 12 -28.21 5.51 33.45
N LYS A 13 -27.61 6.68 33.72
CA LYS A 13 -26.16 6.79 34.00
C LYS A 13 -25.72 5.95 35.19
N LYS A 14 -26.52 5.91 36.27
CA LYS A 14 -26.19 5.07 37.44
C LYS A 14 -26.26 3.57 37.11
N LYS A 15 -27.30 3.12 36.39
CA LYS A 15 -27.42 1.73 35.94
C LYS A 15 -26.25 1.30 35.05
N ASP A 16 -25.87 2.13 34.09
CA ASP A 16 -24.73 1.86 33.20
C ASP A 16 -23.44 1.70 34.01
N GLN A 17 -23.16 2.59 34.96
CA GLN A 17 -22.02 2.45 35.87
C GLN A 17 -22.06 1.15 36.70
N GLU A 18 -23.25 0.71 37.13
CA GLU A 18 -23.45 -0.55 37.87
C GLU A 18 -23.27 -1.79 36.98
N ARG A 19 -23.52 -1.71 35.66
CA ARG A 19 -23.34 -2.80 34.70
C ARG A 19 -21.95 -2.86 34.09
N ARG A 20 -21.28 -1.71 33.94
CA ARG A 20 -20.07 -1.50 33.13
C ARG A 20 -18.97 -2.54 33.38
N GLU A 21 -18.66 -2.85 34.64
CA GLU A 21 -17.64 -3.85 34.98
C GLU A 21 -18.00 -5.24 34.47
N SER A 22 -19.27 -5.64 34.57
CA SER A 22 -19.76 -6.92 34.05
C SER A 22 -19.83 -6.95 32.53
N GLU A 23 -20.26 -5.86 31.89
CA GLU A 23 -20.33 -5.76 30.42
C GLU A 23 -18.92 -5.80 29.78
N LEU A 24 -17.94 -5.14 30.40
CA LEU A 24 -16.56 -5.17 29.94
C LEU A 24 -15.90 -6.54 30.19
N ALA A 25 -16.23 -7.22 31.29
CA ALA A 25 -15.73 -8.58 31.55
C ALA A 25 -16.29 -9.61 30.55
N GLU A 26 -17.57 -9.52 30.18
CA GLU A 26 -18.15 -10.40 29.15
C GLU A 26 -17.57 -10.07 27.76
N LEU A 27 -17.40 -8.79 27.41
CA LEU A 27 -16.74 -8.40 26.15
C LEU A 27 -15.31 -8.92 26.08
N HIS A 28 -14.51 -8.76 27.14
CA HIS A 28 -13.12 -9.25 27.19
C HIS A 28 -13.03 -10.78 26.99
N SER A 29 -14.05 -11.53 27.38
CA SER A 29 -14.14 -12.97 27.10
C SER A 29 -14.35 -13.28 25.62
N LEU A 30 -15.06 -12.41 24.88
CA LEU A 30 -15.19 -12.51 23.41
C LEU A 30 -13.92 -12.02 22.71
N GLU A 31 -13.26 -10.98 23.24
CA GLU A 31 -11.99 -10.44 22.72
C GLU A 31 -10.82 -11.45 22.80
N GLN A 32 -10.92 -12.50 23.60
CA GLN A 32 -10.00 -13.65 23.54
C GLN A 32 -9.93 -14.31 22.16
N LYS A 33 -10.94 -14.11 21.29
CA LYS A 33 -10.89 -14.54 19.89
C LYS A 33 -9.77 -13.83 19.10
N PHE A 34 -9.49 -12.55 19.35
CA PHE A 34 -8.36 -11.85 18.72
C PHE A 34 -7.02 -12.48 19.11
N LEU A 35 -6.81 -12.76 20.41
CA LEU A 35 -5.58 -13.43 20.87
C LEU A 35 -5.42 -14.84 20.28
N SER A 36 -6.54 -15.57 20.13
CA SER A 36 -6.56 -16.89 19.49
C SER A 36 -6.24 -16.82 18.00
N ALA A 37 -6.76 -15.82 17.29
CA ALA A 37 -6.45 -15.54 15.89
C ALA A 37 -4.98 -15.14 15.70
N GLN A 38 -4.42 -14.30 16.57
CA GLN A 38 -3.01 -13.93 16.54
C GLN A 38 -2.10 -15.14 16.76
N GLN A 39 -2.35 -15.96 17.79
CA GLN A 39 -1.59 -17.18 18.03
C GLN A 39 -1.65 -18.12 16.81
N TRP A 40 -2.84 -18.29 16.22
CA TRP A 40 -3.01 -19.11 15.03
C TRP A 40 -2.25 -18.55 13.81
N LYS A 41 -2.23 -17.21 13.60
CA LYS A 41 -1.39 -16.60 12.55
C LYS A 41 0.09 -16.94 12.76
N THR A 42 0.58 -16.85 13.99
CA THR A 42 1.97 -17.19 14.32
C THR A 42 2.29 -18.66 14.08
N ASP A 43 1.40 -19.57 14.48
CA ASP A 43 1.52 -21.01 14.23
C ASP A 43 1.45 -21.32 12.71
N TYR A 44 0.59 -20.62 11.98
CA TYR A 44 0.45 -20.75 10.52
C TYR A 44 1.71 -20.27 9.78
N ARG A 45 2.31 -19.13 10.18
CA ARG A 45 3.60 -18.67 9.64
C ARG A 45 4.73 -19.66 9.92
N ALA A 46 4.77 -20.23 11.12
CA ALA A 46 5.74 -21.27 11.47
C ALA A 46 5.56 -22.54 10.64
N LEU A 47 4.31 -22.95 10.36
CA LEU A 47 3.99 -24.06 9.47
C LEU A 47 4.40 -23.76 8.02
N ALA A 48 4.07 -22.58 7.49
CA ALA A 48 4.44 -22.19 6.12
C ALA A 48 5.96 -22.17 5.91
N LYS A 49 6.73 -21.74 6.92
CA LYS A 49 8.19 -21.84 6.92
C LYS A 49 8.69 -23.30 6.90
N TRP A 50 8.03 -24.19 7.64
CA TRP A 50 8.34 -25.62 7.61
C TRP A 50 7.99 -26.28 6.27
N GLU A 51 6.86 -25.90 5.66
CA GLU A 51 6.46 -26.35 4.32
C GLU A 51 7.45 -25.89 3.25
N HIS A 52 7.93 -24.64 3.32
CA HIS A 52 9.00 -24.13 2.45
C HIS A 52 10.28 -24.96 2.59
N TYR A 53 10.72 -25.24 3.82
CA TYR A 53 11.87 -26.12 4.09
C TYR A 53 11.70 -27.54 3.52
N LEU A 54 10.48 -28.09 3.55
CA LEU A 54 10.17 -29.40 2.96
C LEU A 54 10.07 -29.39 1.43
N SER A 55 9.79 -28.25 0.81
CA SER A 55 9.59 -28.14 -0.64
C SER A 55 10.86 -28.43 -1.45
N CYS A 56 12.03 -28.07 -0.90
CA CYS A 56 13.34 -28.22 -1.54
C CYS A 56 13.40 -27.67 -2.98
N ASP A 57 12.62 -26.63 -3.28
CA ASP A 57 12.49 -26.06 -4.64
C ASP A 57 13.72 -25.26 -5.10
N GLY A 58 14.67 -24.99 -4.19
CA GLY A 58 15.89 -24.23 -4.44
C GLY A 58 15.71 -22.71 -4.39
N SER A 59 14.50 -22.22 -4.09
CA SER A 59 14.27 -20.80 -3.80
C SER A 59 14.70 -20.46 -2.36
N PRO A 60 15.31 -19.27 -2.14
CA PRO A 60 15.80 -18.89 -0.81
C PRO A 60 14.64 -18.60 0.15
N ASP A 61 14.80 -18.98 1.43
CA ASP A 61 13.88 -18.57 2.49
C ASP A 61 13.96 -17.04 2.70
N PRO A 62 12.84 -16.28 2.57
CA PRO A 62 12.82 -14.83 2.76
C PRO A 62 13.20 -14.40 4.19
N THR A 63 13.17 -15.32 5.15
CA THR A 63 13.59 -15.08 6.54
C THR A 63 15.07 -15.40 6.80
N VAL A 64 15.81 -15.93 5.81
CA VAL A 64 17.23 -16.32 5.95
C VAL A 64 18.11 -15.50 5.00
N LEU A 65 18.64 -14.38 5.50
CA LEU A 65 19.47 -13.44 4.72
C LEU A 65 20.64 -14.10 3.98
N GLN A 66 21.26 -15.15 4.57
CA GLN A 66 22.38 -15.85 3.95
C GLN A 66 21.98 -16.56 2.65
N GLU A 67 20.77 -17.10 2.58
CA GLU A 67 20.25 -17.75 1.37
C GLU A 67 19.94 -16.72 0.29
N ILE A 68 19.33 -15.59 0.65
CA ILE A 68 19.08 -14.46 -0.26
C ILE A 68 20.40 -13.95 -0.84
N ASN A 69 21.40 -13.70 0.01
CA ASN A 69 22.72 -13.21 -0.43
C ASN A 69 23.47 -14.23 -1.30
N THR A 70 23.36 -15.52 -0.99
CA THR A 70 23.94 -16.59 -1.82
C THR A 70 23.25 -16.66 -3.17
N PHE A 71 21.91 -16.61 -3.21
CA PHE A 71 21.11 -16.57 -4.43
C PHE A 71 21.46 -15.36 -5.31
N MET A 72 21.53 -14.17 -4.73
CA MET A 72 21.93 -12.95 -5.44
C MET A 72 23.37 -13.05 -5.98
N SER A 73 24.32 -13.58 -5.19
CA SER A 73 25.71 -13.72 -5.62
C SER A 73 25.85 -14.70 -6.79
N LEU A 74 25.22 -15.88 -6.68
CA LEU A 74 25.20 -16.89 -7.74
C LEU A 74 24.55 -16.36 -9.02
N TRP A 75 23.48 -15.54 -8.91
CA TRP A 75 22.87 -14.96 -10.09
C TRP A 75 23.69 -13.80 -10.68
N ARG A 76 24.36 -12.97 -9.87
CA ARG A 76 25.32 -11.97 -10.37
C ARG A 76 26.42 -12.64 -11.22
N GLU A 77 26.99 -13.75 -10.73
CA GLU A 77 28.05 -14.51 -11.42
C GLU A 77 27.58 -15.25 -12.69
N ASP A 78 26.28 -15.55 -12.81
CA ASP A 78 25.71 -16.24 -13.98
C ASP A 78 25.88 -15.43 -15.27
N GLN A 79 26.62 -16.01 -16.21
CA GLN A 79 26.95 -15.43 -17.52
C GLN A 79 25.86 -15.70 -18.59
N ASN A 80 24.78 -16.39 -18.24
CA ASN A 80 23.69 -16.66 -19.18
C ASN A 80 22.77 -15.44 -19.32
N GLU A 81 22.93 -14.72 -20.43
CA GLU A 81 22.18 -13.52 -20.79
C GLU A 81 21.09 -13.81 -21.84
N ASP A 82 20.66 -15.06 -21.99
CA ASP A 82 19.45 -15.35 -22.75
C ASP A 82 18.22 -14.72 -22.06
N ILE A 83 17.47 -13.93 -22.82
CA ILE A 83 16.37 -13.13 -22.31
C ILE A 83 15.19 -13.97 -21.78
N GLN A 84 14.94 -15.18 -22.31
CA GLN A 84 13.90 -16.06 -21.79
C GLN A 84 14.32 -16.65 -20.45
N LEU A 85 15.56 -17.13 -20.34
CA LEU A 85 16.09 -17.68 -19.08
C LEU A 85 16.26 -16.61 -17.99
N VAL A 86 16.59 -15.38 -18.37
CA VAL A 86 16.61 -14.23 -17.44
C VAL A 86 15.19 -13.87 -16.97
N MET A 87 14.17 -13.95 -17.83
CA MET A 87 12.77 -13.74 -17.43
C MET A 87 12.26 -14.87 -16.51
N GLU A 88 12.58 -16.14 -16.78
CA GLU A 88 12.26 -17.27 -15.90
C GLU A 88 12.87 -17.13 -14.50
N LYS A 89 14.14 -16.72 -14.40
CA LYS A 89 14.77 -16.39 -13.11
C LYS A 89 14.18 -15.12 -12.48
N GLY A 90 13.81 -14.13 -13.31
CA GLY A 90 13.13 -12.91 -12.88
C GLY A 90 11.79 -13.18 -12.21
N GLU A 91 11.03 -14.18 -12.66
CA GLU A 91 9.82 -14.65 -11.97
C GLU A 91 10.11 -15.13 -10.54
N GLN A 92 11.19 -15.90 -10.33
CA GLN A 92 11.58 -16.38 -9.00
C GLN A 92 11.97 -15.21 -8.07
N VAL A 93 12.68 -14.22 -8.61
CA VAL A 93 13.08 -12.99 -7.90
C VAL A 93 11.86 -12.16 -7.50
N LEU A 94 10.88 -12.03 -8.40
CA LEU A 94 9.64 -11.31 -8.13
C LEU A 94 8.79 -12.01 -7.06
N ASN A 95 8.70 -13.35 -7.12
CA ASN A 95 8.03 -14.13 -6.07
C ASN A 95 8.73 -13.98 -4.70
N LEU A 96 10.07 -13.85 -4.68
CA LEU A 96 10.85 -13.59 -3.44
C LEU A 96 10.61 -12.17 -2.89
N ILE A 97 10.58 -11.15 -3.76
CA ILE A 97 10.21 -9.78 -3.40
C ILE A 97 8.79 -9.74 -2.82
N GLU A 98 7.83 -10.41 -3.44
CA GLU A 98 6.44 -10.51 -2.95
C GLU A 98 6.38 -11.17 -1.57
N LYS A 99 7.14 -12.26 -1.33
CA LYS A 99 7.27 -12.88 0.00
C LYS A 99 7.84 -11.90 1.05
N LEU A 100 8.88 -11.13 0.71
CA LEU A 100 9.49 -10.15 1.61
C LEU A 100 8.54 -8.96 1.92
N GLN A 101 7.84 -8.46 0.91
CA GLN A 101 6.79 -7.44 1.08
C GLN A 101 5.63 -7.96 1.93
N PHE A 102 5.22 -9.22 1.75
CA PHE A 102 4.20 -9.84 2.58
C PHE A 102 4.64 -9.94 4.05
N LEU A 103 5.89 -10.34 4.34
CA LEU A 103 6.43 -10.32 5.71
C LEU A 103 6.38 -8.93 6.34
N LEU A 104 6.69 -7.87 5.58
CA LEU A 104 6.62 -6.48 6.05
C LEU A 104 5.19 -5.97 6.31
N LEU A 105 4.19 -6.54 5.63
CA LEU A 105 2.78 -6.10 5.69
C LEU A 105 1.89 -6.94 6.61
N ASP A 106 2.18 -8.24 6.74
CA ASP A 106 1.38 -9.19 7.53
C ASP A 106 1.92 -9.38 8.96
N THR A 107 3.23 -9.23 9.18
CA THR A 107 3.83 -9.43 10.51
C THR A 107 3.47 -8.27 11.45
N PRO A 108 2.88 -8.56 12.64
CA PRO A 108 2.55 -7.55 13.64
C PRO A 108 3.76 -6.69 14.05
N PRO A 109 3.61 -5.37 14.27
CA PRO A 109 4.72 -4.47 14.61
C PRO A 109 5.48 -4.80 15.92
N ASN A 110 4.91 -5.64 16.78
CA ASN A 110 5.53 -6.16 18.00
C ASN A 110 6.30 -7.48 17.78
N GLU A 111 6.12 -8.14 16.64
CA GLU A 111 6.75 -9.42 16.27
C GLU A 111 7.94 -9.23 15.30
N ILE A 112 7.99 -8.13 14.56
CA ILE A 112 9.11 -7.76 13.69
C ILE A 112 9.98 -6.66 14.32
N THR A 113 11.30 -6.85 14.37
CA THR A 113 12.21 -5.79 14.85
C THR A 113 12.45 -4.71 13.79
N GLU A 114 12.79 -3.49 14.23
CA GLU A 114 13.22 -2.42 13.32
C GLU A 114 14.41 -2.86 12.45
N LYS A 115 15.32 -3.66 13.00
CA LYS A 115 16.48 -4.20 12.29
C LYS A 115 16.06 -5.17 11.18
N GLU A 116 15.13 -6.08 11.43
CA GLU A 116 14.60 -6.99 10.41
C GLU A 116 13.82 -6.21 9.34
N THR A 117 13.07 -5.19 9.75
CA THR A 117 12.34 -4.29 8.84
C THR A 117 13.28 -3.63 7.84
N VAL A 118 14.37 -3.00 8.32
CA VAL A 118 15.39 -2.38 7.45
C VAL A 118 16.08 -3.44 6.57
N GLN A 119 16.46 -4.58 7.14
CA GLN A 119 17.14 -5.66 6.40
C GLN A 119 16.29 -6.23 5.26
N TYR A 120 14.97 -6.39 5.44
CA TYR A 120 14.07 -6.82 4.38
C TYR A 120 13.89 -5.73 3.31
N GLN A 121 13.82 -4.46 3.70
CA GLN A 121 13.76 -3.34 2.75
C GLN A 121 15.03 -3.24 1.89
N GLU A 122 16.21 -3.35 2.49
CA GLU A 122 17.50 -3.42 1.78
C GLU A 122 17.55 -4.61 0.83
N SER A 123 17.14 -5.80 1.29
CA SER A 123 17.09 -7.03 0.46
C SER A 123 16.16 -6.87 -0.75
N ILE A 124 14.98 -6.25 -0.57
CA ILE A 124 14.07 -5.95 -1.68
C ILE A 124 14.75 -5.03 -2.69
N LEU A 125 15.35 -3.92 -2.24
CA LEU A 125 16.02 -2.96 -3.13
C LEU A 125 17.19 -3.60 -3.89
N GLU A 126 17.99 -4.46 -3.26
CA GLU A 126 19.06 -5.20 -3.96
C GLU A 126 18.54 -6.16 -5.03
N LEU A 127 17.46 -6.91 -4.73
CA LEU A 127 16.81 -7.81 -5.68
C LEU A 127 16.18 -7.06 -6.86
N GLN A 128 15.53 -5.92 -6.58
CA GLN A 128 14.95 -5.03 -7.60
C GLN A 128 16.02 -4.49 -8.56
N ASN A 129 17.15 -4.00 -8.01
CA ASN A 129 18.28 -3.52 -8.79
C ASN A 129 18.95 -4.63 -9.61
N LEU A 130 19.18 -5.81 -9.02
CA LEU A 130 19.78 -6.95 -9.71
C LEU A 130 18.90 -7.45 -10.87
N LEU A 131 17.58 -7.50 -10.68
CA LEU A 131 16.61 -7.84 -11.71
C LEU A 131 16.70 -6.89 -12.92
N HIS A 132 16.70 -5.58 -12.66
CA HIS A 132 16.83 -4.58 -13.72
C HIS A 132 18.20 -4.65 -14.43
N GLN A 133 19.28 -4.86 -13.69
CA GLN A 133 20.63 -5.08 -14.25
C GLN A 133 20.66 -6.30 -15.19
N LYS A 134 20.05 -7.43 -14.81
CA LYS A 134 20.01 -8.63 -15.65
C LYS A 134 19.15 -8.45 -16.91
N TYR A 135 18.06 -7.67 -16.84
CA TYR A 135 17.30 -7.27 -18.03
C TYR A 135 18.10 -6.36 -18.98
N ASN A 136 18.96 -5.49 -18.46
CA ASN A 136 19.87 -4.69 -19.28
C ASN A 136 20.94 -5.56 -19.97
N GLY A 137 21.58 -6.49 -19.25
CA GLY A 137 22.51 -7.46 -19.85
C GLY A 137 21.87 -8.33 -20.93
N ALA A 138 20.67 -8.87 -20.67
CA ALA A 138 19.91 -9.63 -21.67
C ALA A 138 19.54 -8.80 -22.92
N THR A 139 19.23 -7.51 -22.74
CA THR A 139 19.00 -6.57 -23.86
C THR A 139 20.28 -6.39 -24.67
N GLU A 140 21.43 -6.24 -24.02
CA GLU A 140 22.73 -6.04 -24.66
C GLU A 140 23.18 -7.27 -25.46
N HIS A 141 23.13 -8.46 -24.84
CA HIS A 141 23.46 -9.73 -25.47
C HIS A 141 22.65 -9.96 -26.74
N LEU A 142 21.35 -9.66 -26.68
CA LEU A 142 20.46 -9.69 -27.83
C LEU A 142 20.87 -8.68 -28.90
N LEU A 143 21.11 -7.41 -28.54
CA LEU A 143 21.48 -6.36 -29.51
C LEU A 143 22.83 -6.62 -30.18
N LYS A 144 23.78 -7.31 -29.54
CA LYS A 144 25.04 -7.79 -30.15
C LYS A 144 24.80 -8.77 -31.32
N THR A 145 23.63 -9.42 -31.38
CA THR A 145 23.26 -10.37 -32.44
C THR A 145 22.10 -9.92 -33.32
N ALA A 146 21.69 -8.65 -33.25
CA ALA A 146 20.51 -8.10 -33.93
C ALA A 146 20.42 -8.41 -35.45
N ASN A 147 21.56 -8.42 -36.17
CA ASN A 147 21.61 -8.81 -37.59
C ASN A 147 21.08 -10.24 -37.89
N MET A 148 21.05 -11.16 -36.92
CA MET A 148 20.47 -12.50 -37.11
C MET A 148 18.94 -12.50 -37.11
N TYR A 149 18.34 -11.40 -36.68
CA TYR A 149 16.91 -11.18 -36.55
C TYR A 149 16.43 -10.03 -37.49
N GLU A 150 17.10 -9.79 -38.62
CA GLU A 150 16.64 -8.83 -39.64
C GLU A 150 15.31 -9.31 -40.25
N ASP A 151 14.26 -8.51 -40.02
CA ASP A 151 12.94 -8.68 -40.61
C ASP A 151 12.99 -8.41 -42.13
N SER A 152 12.44 -9.33 -42.93
CA SER A 152 12.55 -9.31 -44.39
C SER A 152 11.93 -8.09 -45.07
N ASP A 153 10.93 -7.49 -44.44
CA ASP A 153 10.04 -6.50 -45.04
C ASP A 153 10.53 -5.08 -44.70
N THR A 154 10.93 -4.89 -43.44
CA THR A 154 11.47 -3.62 -42.93
C THR A 154 12.97 -3.50 -43.11
N GLY A 155 13.72 -4.61 -43.10
CA GLY A 155 15.19 -4.64 -43.10
C GLY A 155 15.81 -4.15 -41.78
N ASN A 156 15.05 -4.20 -40.69
CA ASN A 156 15.45 -3.83 -39.33
C ASN A 156 15.22 -5.04 -38.41
N MET A 157 15.74 -5.02 -37.19
CA MET A 157 15.31 -6.01 -36.19
C MET A 157 14.02 -5.55 -35.53
N GLN A 158 13.08 -6.47 -35.31
CA GLN A 158 11.98 -6.32 -34.34
C GLN A 158 11.83 -7.61 -33.54
N MET A 159 11.57 -7.51 -32.24
CA MET A 159 11.20 -8.65 -31.41
C MET A 159 10.30 -8.24 -30.25
N VAL A 160 9.32 -9.10 -29.95
CA VAL A 160 8.44 -9.00 -28.79
C VAL A 160 8.59 -10.26 -27.96
N ILE A 161 8.87 -10.12 -26.66
CA ILE A 161 8.90 -11.23 -25.70
C ILE A 161 8.06 -10.83 -24.50
N LYS A 162 7.16 -11.70 -24.05
CA LYS A 162 6.23 -11.42 -22.96
C LYS A 162 6.02 -12.62 -22.05
N ASP A 163 5.95 -12.38 -20.76
CA ASP A 163 5.50 -13.33 -19.75
C ASP A 163 4.35 -12.71 -18.91
N LYS A 164 4.08 -13.26 -17.71
CA LYS A 164 3.02 -12.78 -16.80
C LYS A 164 3.34 -11.41 -16.15
N ASN A 165 4.61 -11.04 -16.06
CA ASN A 165 5.17 -9.95 -15.26
C ASN A 165 5.84 -8.85 -16.10
N VAL A 166 6.32 -9.17 -17.30
CA VAL A 166 7.18 -8.30 -18.12
C VAL A 166 6.83 -8.45 -19.60
N THR A 167 6.98 -7.37 -20.36
CA THR A 167 6.88 -7.37 -21.83
C THR A 167 8.00 -6.51 -22.41
N PHE A 168 8.92 -7.15 -23.14
CA PHE A 168 9.94 -6.50 -23.95
C PHE A 168 9.44 -6.30 -25.37
N CYS A 169 9.54 -5.07 -25.88
CA CYS A 169 9.47 -4.77 -27.30
C CYS A 169 10.79 -4.09 -27.69
N ILE A 170 11.57 -4.73 -28.56
CA ILE A 170 12.91 -4.27 -28.95
C ILE A 170 12.98 -4.14 -30.47
N TRP A 171 13.42 -2.98 -30.94
CA TRP A 171 13.62 -2.68 -32.36
C TRP A 171 15.02 -2.14 -32.60
N ALA A 172 15.72 -2.58 -33.65
CA ALA A 172 17.06 -2.09 -33.99
C ALA A 172 17.14 -1.54 -35.42
N ASN A 173 17.68 -0.33 -35.55
CA ASN A 173 17.80 0.40 -36.81
C ASN A 173 18.98 -0.09 -37.67
N LEU A 174 18.85 -1.29 -38.24
CA LEU A 174 19.85 -1.86 -39.13
C LEU A 174 19.91 -1.10 -40.48
N LYS A 175 18.76 -0.60 -40.97
CA LYS A 175 18.64 -0.03 -42.34
C LYS A 175 18.80 1.47 -42.47
N LYS A 176 18.57 2.24 -41.40
CA LYS A 176 18.80 3.71 -41.34
C LYS A 176 18.06 4.48 -42.44
N LYS A 177 16.76 4.19 -42.59
CA LYS A 177 15.91 4.78 -43.63
C LYS A 177 15.57 6.24 -43.28
N VAL A 178 16.08 7.19 -44.06
CA VAL A 178 15.80 8.65 -43.96
C VAL A 178 14.29 8.99 -43.95
N ARG A 179 13.46 8.13 -44.55
CA ARG A 179 11.99 8.24 -44.55
C ARG A 179 11.33 7.18 -43.66
N PHE A 180 11.80 7.06 -42.42
CA PHE A 180 11.03 6.42 -41.36
C PHE A 180 9.71 7.19 -41.16
N LYS A 181 8.65 6.47 -40.77
CA LYS A 181 7.36 7.06 -40.37
C LYS A 181 7.12 6.71 -38.92
N ASN A 182 6.65 5.49 -38.71
CA ASN A 182 6.30 4.91 -37.42
C ASN A 182 6.77 3.44 -37.39
N HIS A 183 6.81 2.87 -36.19
CA HIS A 183 6.91 1.44 -35.97
C HIS A 183 5.91 1.00 -34.90
N MET A 184 5.14 -0.05 -35.21
CA MET A 184 4.19 -0.68 -34.29
C MET A 184 4.55 -2.15 -34.12
N PHE A 185 4.72 -2.59 -32.88
CA PHE A 185 4.91 -3.98 -32.51
C PHE A 185 3.54 -4.69 -32.58
N CYS A 186 3.32 -5.51 -33.62
CA CYS A 186 1.98 -6.05 -33.92
C CYS A 186 1.35 -6.88 -32.78
N ASP A 187 2.18 -7.58 -31.98
CA ASP A 187 1.75 -8.48 -30.90
C ASP A 187 1.33 -7.79 -29.60
N THR A 188 1.69 -6.50 -29.45
CA THR A 188 1.43 -5.70 -28.25
C THR A 188 0.75 -4.38 -28.53
N GLN A 189 0.77 -3.92 -29.79
CA GLN A 189 0.28 -2.61 -30.22
C GLN A 189 0.95 -1.44 -29.46
N HIS A 190 2.14 -1.66 -28.92
CA HIS A 190 3.07 -0.58 -28.56
C HIS A 190 3.78 -0.08 -29.81
N GLY A 191 4.18 1.19 -29.83
CA GLY A 191 4.93 1.75 -30.95
C GLY A 191 5.44 3.16 -30.73
N PHE A 192 6.14 3.66 -31.74
CA PHE A 192 6.85 4.94 -31.69
C PHE A 192 7.11 5.55 -33.08
N ASP A 193 7.23 6.87 -33.11
CA ASP A 193 7.65 7.66 -34.27
C ASP A 193 8.97 8.37 -33.95
N LEU A 194 10.03 8.09 -34.74
CA LEU A 194 11.35 8.65 -34.51
C LEU A 194 11.58 9.95 -35.28
N PRO A 195 12.14 11.00 -34.63
CA PRO A 195 12.78 12.12 -35.30
C PRO A 195 13.78 11.67 -36.39
N LYS A 196 13.88 12.48 -37.46
CA LYS A 196 14.74 12.17 -38.62
C LYS A 196 16.22 11.96 -38.26
N SER A 197 16.70 12.59 -37.20
CA SER A 197 18.04 12.41 -36.63
C SER A 197 18.25 10.98 -36.13
N LEU A 198 17.34 10.47 -35.31
CA LEU A 198 17.40 9.10 -34.79
C LEU A 198 17.16 8.06 -35.90
N ALA A 199 16.27 8.35 -36.85
CA ALA A 199 15.96 7.45 -37.97
C ALA A 199 17.16 7.11 -38.89
N VAL A 200 18.23 7.91 -38.88
CA VAL A 200 19.48 7.64 -39.63
C VAL A 200 20.65 7.14 -38.76
N SER A 201 20.50 7.14 -37.43
CA SER A 201 21.55 6.74 -36.48
C SER A 201 21.61 5.23 -36.24
N SER A 202 22.75 4.76 -35.71
CA SER A 202 22.92 3.38 -35.20
C SER A 202 22.22 3.24 -33.84
N VAL A 203 20.89 3.17 -33.82
CA VAL A 203 20.10 3.11 -32.57
C VAL A 203 19.22 1.88 -32.48
N ALA A 204 18.89 1.48 -31.26
CA ALA A 204 17.79 0.59 -30.95
C ALA A 204 16.80 1.28 -30.01
N VAL A 205 15.51 0.96 -30.14
CA VAL A 205 14.46 1.41 -29.22
C VAL A 205 14.02 0.20 -28.40
N ARG A 206 13.96 0.37 -27.07
CA ARG A 206 13.38 -0.60 -26.14
C ARG A 206 12.15 0.02 -25.48
N ILE A 207 11.04 -0.71 -25.49
CA ILE A 207 9.91 -0.50 -24.58
C ILE A 207 9.86 -1.74 -23.69
N LEU A 208 10.28 -1.59 -22.44
CA LEU A 208 10.23 -2.62 -21.41
C LEU A 208 9.10 -2.27 -20.43
N HIS A 209 7.96 -2.97 -20.56
CA HIS A 209 6.82 -2.82 -19.65
C HIS A 209 6.91 -3.83 -18.51
N THR A 210 7.09 -3.36 -17.28
CA THR A 210 6.95 -4.18 -16.07
C THR A 210 5.53 -4.06 -15.52
N ARG A 211 4.89 -5.19 -15.20
CA ARG A 211 3.57 -5.26 -14.54
C ARG A 211 3.65 -5.05 -13.03
N TYR A 212 4.73 -4.42 -12.58
CA TYR A 212 5.07 -4.07 -11.21
C TYR A 212 5.86 -2.76 -11.24
N ASP A 213 5.98 -2.13 -10.10
CA ASP A 213 6.71 -0.88 -9.93
C ASP A 213 7.87 -1.09 -8.96
N HIS A 214 9.09 -0.98 -9.47
CA HIS A 214 10.35 -1.01 -8.71
C HIS A 214 11.08 0.34 -8.78
N VAL A 215 10.39 1.38 -9.25
CA VAL A 215 10.94 2.72 -9.48
C VAL A 215 10.42 3.68 -8.42
N SER A 216 9.12 3.63 -8.12
CA SER A 216 8.53 4.38 -7.01
C SER A 216 9.14 3.99 -5.65
N PRO A 217 9.24 4.96 -4.72
CA PRO A 217 9.70 4.70 -3.35
C PRO A 217 9.03 3.49 -2.68
N LEU A 218 9.82 2.65 -2.02
CA LEU A 218 9.38 1.38 -1.42
C LEU A 218 8.23 1.54 -0.42
N TRP A 219 8.08 2.70 0.24
CA TRP A 219 6.98 2.97 1.16
C TRP A 219 5.59 2.95 0.48
N LEU A 220 5.50 3.19 -0.83
CA LEU A 220 4.25 3.03 -1.59
C LEU A 220 3.85 1.55 -1.75
N GLN A 221 4.85 0.69 -1.90
CA GLN A 221 4.67 -0.77 -2.01
C GLN A 221 4.35 -1.38 -0.63
N CYS A 222 4.99 -0.86 0.41
CA CYS A 222 4.86 -1.34 1.80
C CYS A 222 4.00 -0.42 2.69
N GLN A 223 2.95 0.22 2.15
CA GLN A 223 1.99 0.97 2.97
C GLN A 223 1.27 0.01 3.92
N SER A 224 1.54 0.09 5.22
CA SER A 224 0.76 -0.62 6.24
C SER A 224 -0.69 -0.10 6.28
N VAL A 225 -1.54 -0.73 7.10
CA VAL A 225 -2.73 -0.04 7.63
C VAL A 225 -2.23 1.10 8.54
N PRO A 226 -2.90 2.27 8.61
CA PRO A 226 -2.52 3.33 9.56
C PRO A 226 -2.40 2.76 10.97
N LYS A 227 -1.25 2.96 11.61
CA LYS A 227 -1.02 2.45 12.97
C LYS A 227 -1.97 3.12 13.93
N LEU A 228 -2.89 2.35 14.52
CA LEU A 228 -3.48 2.75 15.78
C LEU A 228 -2.62 2.21 16.91
N GLU A 229 -1.98 3.12 17.63
CA GLU A 229 -1.47 2.81 18.96
C GLU A 229 -2.66 2.57 19.88
N VAL A 230 -3.04 1.30 20.04
CA VAL A 230 -3.95 0.88 21.09
C VAL A 230 -3.22 1.11 22.42
N LEU A 231 -3.57 2.21 23.08
CA LEU A 231 -3.17 2.49 24.46
C LEU A 231 -3.85 1.46 25.38
N ASP A 232 -3.22 0.29 25.49
CA ASP A 232 -3.69 -0.78 26.36
C ASP A 232 -3.62 -0.36 27.82
N SER A 233 -4.81 -0.25 28.42
CA SER A 233 -5.13 -0.63 29.80
C SER A 233 -4.18 -0.18 30.94
N LYS A 234 -3.66 1.06 30.90
CA LYS A 234 -3.05 1.69 32.09
C LYS A 234 -4.02 2.47 33.00
N GLU A 235 -5.23 2.79 32.54
CA GLU A 235 -6.18 3.59 33.35
C GLU A 235 -6.81 2.85 34.54
N LEU A 236 -6.70 1.52 34.63
CA LEU A 236 -7.42 0.71 35.63
C LEU A 236 -6.69 0.48 36.97
N THR A 237 -5.54 1.12 37.24
CA THR A 237 -4.80 0.95 38.51
C THR A 237 -4.65 2.20 39.38
N GLN A 238 -5.24 3.35 39.02
CA GLN A 238 -5.15 4.59 39.83
C GLN A 238 -6.12 4.67 41.03
N HIS A 239 -6.94 3.65 41.29
CA HIS A 239 -7.90 3.66 42.42
C HIS A 239 -7.78 2.47 43.39
N SER A 240 -6.55 2.03 43.72
CA SER A 240 -6.31 1.24 44.95
C SER A 240 -4.85 1.24 45.43
N LYS A 241 -4.34 2.36 45.96
CA LYS A 241 -3.16 2.37 46.83
C LYS A 241 -3.31 3.38 47.97
N ASP A 242 -3.80 2.89 49.10
CA ASP A 242 -3.62 3.52 50.41
C ASP A 242 -2.90 2.52 51.32
N ASN A 243 -1.70 2.92 51.79
CA ASN A 243 -0.96 2.44 52.96
C ASN A 243 -0.77 0.92 53.22
N VAL A 244 0.45 0.41 52.96
CA VAL A 244 1.24 -0.39 53.93
C VAL A 244 2.72 -0.01 53.77
N GLU A 245 3.45 0.10 54.88
CA GLU A 245 4.90 0.42 54.94
C GLU A 245 5.78 -0.81 54.65
N GLU A 246 6.94 -0.62 54.00
CA GLU A 246 8.03 -1.60 53.99
C GLU A 246 9.12 -1.18 54.99
N PRO A 247 9.72 -2.12 55.76
CA PRO A 247 10.93 -1.87 56.54
C PRO A 247 12.20 -2.24 55.75
N GLU A 248 13.22 -1.39 55.86
CA GLU A 248 14.59 -1.66 55.40
C GLU A 248 15.30 -2.65 56.35
N GLU A 249 16.12 -3.57 55.81
CA GLU A 249 17.27 -4.11 56.55
C GLU A 249 18.51 -4.20 55.64
N GLU A 250 19.62 -3.64 56.15
CA GLU A 250 20.99 -3.82 55.66
C GLU A 250 21.48 -5.28 55.96
N GLU A 251 22.63 -5.82 55.56
CA GLU A 251 23.91 -5.24 55.14
C GLU A 251 24.88 -6.34 54.57
N LYS A 252 26.00 -5.89 53.98
CA LYS A 252 27.34 -6.56 53.91
C LYS A 252 27.63 -7.74 52.96
N LYS A 253 28.70 -7.51 52.16
CA LYS A 253 29.49 -8.49 51.40
C LYS A 253 30.52 -9.21 52.29
N ALA A 254 30.85 -10.45 51.95
CA ALA A 254 32.14 -11.08 52.21
C ALA A 254 32.60 -11.88 50.98
N ARG A 255 33.92 -12.11 50.84
CA ARG A 255 34.59 -12.59 49.62
C ARG A 255 35.58 -13.69 49.99
N GLU A 256 35.50 -14.86 49.38
CA GLU A 256 36.52 -15.91 49.46
C GLU A 256 36.52 -16.79 48.21
N GLU A 257 37.68 -16.91 47.55
CA GLU A 257 38.09 -18.06 46.73
C GLU A 257 39.20 -18.78 47.51
N PRO A 258 39.49 -20.08 47.25
CA PRO A 258 40.69 -20.34 46.45
C PRO A 258 40.73 -21.63 45.58
N SER A 259 41.54 -21.53 44.52
CA SER A 259 42.52 -22.52 43.99
C SER A 259 42.15 -23.67 43.03
N MET A 260 43.00 -23.77 41.99
CA MET A 260 43.16 -24.76 40.89
C MET A 260 44.14 -25.91 41.26
N PRO A 261 44.29 -27.00 40.46
CA PRO A 261 45.28 -27.07 39.35
C PRO A 261 44.77 -27.82 38.07
N ALA A 262 45.13 -27.38 36.84
CA ALA A 262 46.19 -27.89 35.91
C ALA A 262 45.84 -29.25 35.23
N GLU A 263 46.10 -29.53 33.94
CA GLU A 263 47.31 -29.38 33.10
C GLU A 263 46.97 -28.88 31.66
N GLU A 264 47.67 -27.88 31.10
CA GLU A 264 48.78 -27.96 30.10
C GLU A 264 48.43 -28.41 28.66
N GLU A 265 48.50 -27.51 27.67
CA GLU A 265 49.62 -27.52 26.70
C GLU A 265 49.80 -26.21 25.89
N MET A 266 51.02 -25.67 25.97
CA MET A 266 51.82 -24.84 25.03
C MET A 266 51.30 -23.58 24.27
N CYS A 267 52.27 -22.74 23.88
CA CYS A 267 52.14 -21.30 23.58
C CYS A 267 53.08 -20.87 22.40
N SER A 268 53.11 -19.55 22.10
CA SER A 268 54.08 -18.75 21.28
C SER A 268 53.87 -18.69 19.75
N ASP A 269 54.29 -17.65 18.99
CA ASP A 269 54.49 -16.16 19.14
C ASP A 269 54.68 -15.60 17.70
N GLY A 270 54.26 -14.40 17.26
CA GLY A 270 53.52 -13.30 17.89
C GLY A 270 53.84 -11.96 17.19
N ARG A 271 53.73 -10.82 17.93
CA ARG A 271 54.01 -9.41 17.53
C ARG A 271 53.01 -8.71 16.57
N LYS A 272 52.73 -7.40 16.67
CA LYS A 272 52.69 -6.40 17.79
C LYS A 272 52.17 -5.05 17.23
N SER A 273 51.76 -4.15 18.14
CA SER A 273 51.36 -2.71 17.95
C SER A 273 49.84 -2.50 17.78
N ALA A 274 49.04 -1.82 18.62
CA ALA A 274 49.17 -0.77 19.67
C ALA A 274 48.83 0.68 19.23
N ILE A 275 48.01 1.36 20.05
CA ILE A 275 47.88 2.82 20.34
C ILE A 275 46.48 3.46 20.16
N SER A 276 45.83 3.66 21.32
CA SER A 276 45.00 4.78 21.86
C SER A 276 43.76 5.38 21.16
N PHE A 277 42.64 5.28 21.89
CA PHE A 277 41.69 6.34 22.28
C PHE A 277 42.06 7.81 21.97
N LYS A 278 41.03 8.60 21.60
CA LYS A 278 40.56 9.73 22.42
C LYS A 278 39.18 10.27 22.01
N GLU A 279 38.23 10.23 22.93
CA GLU A 279 37.15 11.24 23.01
C GLU A 279 37.74 12.57 23.49
N ASN A 280 37.06 13.69 23.23
CA ASN A 280 37.14 14.84 24.11
C ASN A 280 35.86 15.69 24.05
N SER A 281 35.22 15.85 25.20
CA SER A 281 34.05 16.71 25.43
C SER A 281 34.46 18.12 25.87
N ASN A 282 33.43 18.95 26.14
CA ASN A 282 33.39 20.29 26.76
C ASN A 282 33.13 21.46 25.78
N SER A 283 32.32 22.49 26.05
CA SER A 283 31.16 22.80 26.91
C SER A 283 31.13 24.32 27.19
N ILE A 284 30.01 24.86 27.69
CA ILE A 284 29.86 26.15 28.42
C ILE A 284 29.70 27.45 27.57
N ALA A 285 28.42 27.75 27.31
CA ALA A 285 27.63 28.86 27.91
C ALA A 285 27.61 30.32 27.38
N ASP A 286 26.39 30.87 27.54
CA ASP A 286 26.00 32.20 28.10
C ASP A 286 25.28 33.26 27.23
N ILE A 287 23.99 33.44 27.59
CA ILE A 287 23.28 34.70 27.90
C ILE A 287 23.02 35.72 26.76
N ASN A 288 21.73 35.95 26.45
CA ASN A 288 21.03 37.23 26.76
C ASN A 288 19.50 37.16 26.50
N GLU A 289 18.75 37.90 27.32
CA GLU A 289 17.30 38.13 27.22
C GLU A 289 17.01 39.42 26.42
N THR A 290 15.84 39.55 25.77
CA THR A 290 15.05 40.81 25.79
C THR A 290 13.59 40.54 25.42
N GLU A 291 12.65 41.09 26.19
CA GLU A 291 11.23 41.22 25.85
C GLU A 291 10.97 42.57 25.17
N GLU A 292 9.96 42.68 24.30
CA GLU A 292 9.27 43.95 24.06
C GLU A 292 7.81 43.73 23.61
N GLU A 293 6.84 44.14 24.45
CA GLU A 293 5.42 44.27 24.08
C GLU A 293 5.16 45.64 23.42
N THR A 294 4.14 45.76 22.56
CA THR A 294 3.34 46.99 22.50
C THR A 294 1.95 46.80 21.88
N GLU A 295 1.02 47.70 22.22
CA GLU A 295 -0.43 47.49 22.15
C GLU A 295 -1.17 48.08 20.92
N LYS A 296 -2.26 47.40 20.54
CA LYS A 296 -3.63 47.93 20.23
C LYS A 296 -3.77 49.27 19.48
N LYS A 297 -4.56 49.28 18.38
CA LYS A 297 -6.00 49.64 18.42
C LYS A 297 -6.76 49.46 17.10
N SER A 298 -8.08 49.37 17.25
CA SER A 298 -9.12 49.11 16.25
C SER A 298 -9.84 50.38 15.75
N GLU A 299 -10.58 50.28 14.64
CA GLU A 299 -11.87 50.97 14.46
C GLU A 299 -12.76 50.27 13.40
N ILE A 300 -14.07 50.52 13.46
CA ILE A 300 -15.17 49.67 12.91
C ILE A 300 -16.06 50.48 11.96
N LEU A 301 -16.57 49.87 10.88
CA LEU A 301 -17.79 50.30 10.16
C LEU A 301 -18.62 49.10 9.64
N ASP A 302 -19.95 49.23 9.68
CA ASP A 302 -20.94 48.14 9.57
C ASP A 302 -21.67 48.04 8.20
N ILE A 303 -21.81 46.80 7.67
CA ILE A 303 -23.06 46.12 7.17
C ILE A 303 -23.82 46.72 5.95
N PRO A 304 -24.51 45.96 5.03
CA PRO A 304 -24.91 44.52 5.06
C PRO A 304 -24.65 43.61 3.82
N ALA A 305 -24.56 42.30 4.12
CA ALA A 305 -25.14 41.13 3.43
C ALA A 305 -24.88 40.80 1.94
N GLN A 306 -24.19 39.66 1.69
CA GLN A 306 -24.83 38.41 1.22
C GLN A 306 -23.97 37.17 1.55
N VAL A 307 -24.59 35.99 1.53
CA VAL A 307 -24.10 34.72 2.09
C VAL A 307 -22.98 34.06 1.27
N GLN A 308 -21.90 33.61 1.92
CA GLN A 308 -21.01 32.52 1.48
C GLN A 308 -20.22 31.95 2.68
N ASP A 309 -19.72 30.72 2.53
CA ASP A 309 -19.24 29.85 3.63
C ASP A 309 -17.97 30.31 4.37
N PRO A 310 -17.79 29.94 5.65
CA PRO A 310 -16.52 30.08 6.35
C PRO A 310 -15.60 28.88 6.06
N LEU A 311 -14.57 29.12 5.25
CA LEU A 311 -13.32 28.36 5.33
C LEU A 311 -12.75 28.52 6.75
N MET A 312 -12.65 27.42 7.51
CA MET A 312 -11.82 27.38 8.70
C MET A 312 -10.44 26.84 8.33
N GLN A 313 -9.49 27.75 8.16
CA GLN A 313 -8.07 27.42 8.31
C GLN A 313 -7.82 27.23 9.80
N GLU A 314 -7.44 26.03 10.22
CA GLU A 314 -6.70 25.84 11.47
C GLU A 314 -5.21 25.80 11.13
N GLU A 315 -4.47 26.75 11.66
CA GLU A 315 -3.02 26.89 11.49
C GLU A 315 -2.30 25.77 12.25
N MET A 316 -1.47 24.97 11.58
CA MET A 316 -0.31 24.35 12.24
C MET A 316 0.77 23.90 11.24
N ASN A 317 2.02 24.22 11.58
CA ASN A 317 3.29 23.89 10.89
C ASN A 317 3.59 24.55 9.53
N GLU A 318 3.86 25.86 9.59
CA GLU A 318 4.65 26.59 8.58
C GLU A 318 6.15 26.16 8.57
N LYS A 319 6.47 24.89 8.25
CA LYS A 319 7.84 24.41 7.96
C LYS A 319 7.91 23.28 6.91
N GLU A 320 7.05 23.32 5.90
CA GLU A 320 7.34 22.69 4.61
C GLU A 320 7.81 23.79 3.66
N GLU A 321 9.07 23.72 3.21
CA GLU A 321 9.66 24.74 2.33
C GLU A 321 8.98 24.72 0.96
N ALA A 322 8.28 25.82 0.63
CA ALA A 322 7.53 25.94 -0.61
C ALA A 322 8.47 26.05 -1.83
N ILE A 323 8.85 24.89 -2.38
CA ILE A 323 9.31 24.73 -3.76
C ILE A 323 8.22 23.94 -4.51
N THR A 324 7.07 24.59 -4.73
CA THR A 324 5.99 24.03 -5.55
C THR A 324 6.34 24.20 -7.02
N ASP A 325 7.23 23.33 -7.51
CA ASP A 325 7.30 23.02 -8.93
C ASP A 325 6.04 22.19 -9.27
N ASP A 326 5.07 22.85 -9.92
CA ASP A 326 3.76 22.28 -10.25
C ASP A 326 3.83 21.00 -11.10
N SER A 327 4.99 20.65 -11.66
CA SER A 327 5.19 19.40 -12.40
C SER A 327 5.42 18.17 -11.50
N ILE A 328 5.83 18.35 -10.23
CA ILE A 328 6.13 17.25 -9.31
C ILE A 328 4.82 16.55 -8.87
N VAL A 329 4.78 15.23 -9.03
CA VAL A 329 3.60 14.42 -8.68
C VAL A 329 3.51 14.21 -7.17
N ASN A 330 2.39 14.61 -6.59
CA ASN A 330 2.04 14.29 -5.21
C ASN A 330 1.63 12.80 -5.07
N LEU A 331 2.56 11.96 -4.62
CA LEU A 331 2.34 10.52 -4.42
C LEU A 331 1.47 10.15 -3.20
N GLN A 332 0.99 11.13 -2.42
CA GLN A 332 -0.10 10.91 -1.46
C GLN A 332 -1.48 10.98 -2.15
N GLN A 333 -1.59 11.68 -3.28
CA GLN A 333 -2.82 11.81 -4.06
C GLN A 333 -2.83 10.82 -5.24
N PHE A 334 -1.76 10.79 -6.04
CA PHE A 334 -1.67 9.98 -7.26
C PHE A 334 -0.84 8.71 -7.04
N VAL A 335 -1.29 7.60 -7.63
CA VAL A 335 -0.58 6.31 -7.57
C VAL A 335 -0.36 5.71 -8.97
N PRO A 336 0.79 5.06 -9.22
CA PRO A 336 1.03 4.29 -10.44
C PRO A 336 0.07 3.11 -10.60
N VAL A 337 -0.52 2.99 -11.78
CA VAL A 337 -1.54 1.99 -12.12
C VAL A 337 -1.22 1.34 -13.47
N GLY A 338 -1.18 0.00 -13.49
CA GLY A 338 -0.84 -0.80 -14.67
C GLY A 338 0.64 -1.07 -14.91
N GLY A 339 1.51 -0.63 -13.99
CA GLY A 339 2.95 -0.88 -14.02
C GLY A 339 3.76 0.27 -14.61
N VAL A 340 5.02 -0.01 -14.97
CA VAL A 340 6.02 1.00 -15.39
C VAL A 340 6.56 0.65 -16.78
N TYR A 341 6.73 1.65 -17.64
CA TYR A 341 7.32 1.50 -18.97
C TYR A 341 8.68 2.16 -19.00
N HIS A 342 9.75 1.37 -19.13
CA HIS A 342 11.08 1.87 -19.43
C HIS A 342 11.19 2.03 -20.95
N ILE A 343 11.24 3.28 -21.42
CA ILE A 343 11.29 3.61 -22.85
C ILE A 343 12.65 4.21 -23.15
N ASP A 344 13.53 3.39 -23.74
CA ASP A 344 14.94 3.72 -23.92
C ASP A 344 15.31 3.83 -25.41
N ILE A 345 16.17 4.80 -25.72
CA ILE A 345 16.96 4.82 -26.95
C ILE A 345 18.38 4.37 -26.61
N LEU A 346 18.88 3.38 -27.34
CA LEU A 346 20.08 2.63 -27.02
C LEU A 346 21.07 2.73 -28.18
N GLN A 347 22.35 2.86 -27.86
CA GLN A 347 23.42 2.83 -28.86
C GLN A 347 23.52 1.40 -29.41
N LEU A 348 23.30 1.22 -30.71
CA LEU A 348 23.35 -0.12 -31.31
C LEU A 348 24.81 -0.62 -31.34
N PRO A 349 25.12 -1.79 -30.75
CA PRO A 349 26.46 -2.36 -30.78
C PRO A 349 26.95 -2.65 -32.20
N PRO A 350 28.27 -2.69 -32.45
CA PRO A 350 28.82 -3.05 -33.75
C PRO A 350 28.29 -4.41 -34.23
N GLN A 351 27.57 -4.41 -35.35
CA GLN A 351 26.99 -5.63 -35.91
C GLN A 351 28.00 -6.40 -36.77
N VAL A 352 27.82 -7.73 -36.86
CA VAL A 352 28.63 -8.62 -37.70
C VAL A 352 28.54 -8.20 -39.18
N LYS A 353 29.70 -8.01 -39.82
CA LYS A 353 29.84 -7.65 -41.24
C LYS A 353 30.52 -8.77 -42.01
N GLN A 354 29.99 -9.10 -43.19
CA GLN A 354 30.64 -9.99 -44.14
C GLN A 354 31.68 -9.20 -44.96
N ILE A 355 32.94 -9.59 -44.86
CA ILE A 355 34.07 -8.99 -45.59
C ILE A 355 34.76 -10.10 -46.38
N LYS A 356 34.37 -10.24 -47.65
CA LYS A 356 34.67 -11.42 -48.50
C LYS A 356 34.10 -12.68 -47.82
N ASP A 357 34.96 -13.67 -47.54
CA ASP A 357 34.60 -14.95 -46.92
C ASP A 357 34.69 -14.93 -45.38
N TRP A 358 34.91 -13.75 -44.77
CA TRP A 358 35.08 -13.59 -43.31
C TRP A 358 33.93 -12.81 -42.68
N SER A 359 33.35 -13.37 -41.63
CA SER A 359 32.50 -12.64 -40.67
C SER A 359 33.40 -11.89 -39.68
N MET A 360 33.29 -10.57 -39.59
CA MET A 360 34.02 -9.75 -38.61
C MET A 360 33.07 -8.89 -37.80
N VAL A 361 33.38 -8.71 -36.52
CA VAL A 361 32.66 -7.82 -35.58
C VAL A 361 33.68 -7.15 -34.66
N GLU A 362 33.38 -5.91 -34.25
CA GLU A 362 34.16 -5.17 -33.26
C GLU A 362 33.55 -5.44 -31.89
N LEU A 363 34.39 -5.81 -30.92
CA LEU A 363 33.95 -6.10 -29.56
C LEU A 363 34.20 -4.87 -28.69
N LEU A 364 33.14 -4.33 -28.09
CA LEU A 364 33.18 -3.26 -27.10
C LEU A 364 32.76 -3.85 -25.74
N ASP A 365 33.44 -3.39 -24.69
CA ASP A 365 33.26 -3.86 -23.30
C ASP A 365 32.75 -2.70 -22.42
N VAL A 366 31.67 -2.07 -22.89
CA VAL A 366 31.07 -0.84 -22.31
C VAL A 366 29.67 -1.07 -21.73
N GLY A 367 29.08 -2.25 -21.96
CA GLY A 367 27.73 -2.58 -21.51
C GLY A 367 26.63 -2.03 -22.43
N LEU A 368 25.40 -2.00 -21.91
CA LEU A 368 24.26 -1.38 -22.57
C LEU A 368 24.30 0.15 -22.46
N GLU A 369 24.76 0.83 -23.50
CA GLU A 369 24.82 2.30 -23.55
C GLU A 369 23.51 2.94 -24.05
N ALA A 370 23.04 3.98 -23.36
CA ALA A 370 21.98 4.85 -23.84
C ALA A 370 22.49 5.75 -24.98
N TYR A 371 21.64 6.04 -25.97
CA TYR A 371 21.96 7.00 -27.01
C TYR A 371 21.59 8.43 -26.54
N PRO A 372 22.48 9.42 -26.61
CA PRO A 372 22.19 10.77 -26.11
C PRO A 372 21.09 11.43 -26.95
N TYR A 373 19.92 11.63 -26.35
CA TYR A 373 18.81 12.38 -26.94
C TYR A 373 18.03 13.17 -25.87
N PRO A 374 17.92 14.50 -25.98
CA PRO A 374 18.59 15.36 -26.97
C PRO A 374 20.14 15.32 -26.84
N PRO A 375 20.88 15.60 -27.93
CA PRO A 375 22.35 15.66 -27.89
C PRO A 375 22.85 16.87 -27.10
N GLU A 376 23.81 16.66 -26.20
CA GLU A 376 24.33 17.66 -25.24
C GLU A 376 24.87 18.95 -25.89
N GLU A 377 25.41 18.88 -27.10
CA GLU A 377 26.06 20.02 -27.80
C GLU A 377 25.08 21.06 -28.38
N ALA A 378 23.76 20.96 -28.11
CA ALA A 378 22.70 21.65 -28.84
C ALA A 378 21.74 22.48 -27.96
N GLU A 379 22.25 23.14 -26.91
CA GLU A 379 21.47 23.90 -25.91
C GLU A 379 20.46 24.94 -26.48
N ASP A 380 20.66 25.45 -27.71
CA ASP A 380 19.78 26.42 -28.39
C ASP A 380 18.79 25.79 -29.42
N ALA A 381 18.77 24.46 -29.60
CA ALA A 381 17.97 23.81 -30.63
C ALA A 381 16.67 23.18 -30.09
N THR A 382 15.52 23.60 -30.63
CA THR A 382 14.25 22.88 -30.38
C THR A 382 14.28 21.51 -31.06
N HIS A 383 14.50 20.45 -30.29
CA HIS A 383 14.51 19.08 -30.78
C HIS A 383 13.09 18.58 -31.08
N PRO A 384 12.86 17.80 -32.16
CA PRO A 384 11.56 17.22 -32.41
C PRO A 384 11.21 16.19 -31.31
N PRO A 385 9.97 16.18 -30.79
CA PRO A 385 9.56 15.18 -29.82
C PRO A 385 9.49 13.78 -30.44
N ILE A 386 9.54 12.76 -29.59
CA ILE A 386 9.27 11.37 -29.93
C ILE A 386 7.81 11.08 -29.59
N GLN A 387 7.01 10.66 -30.56
CA GLN A 387 5.66 10.19 -30.29
C GLN A 387 5.73 8.72 -29.86
N ILE A 388 5.07 8.38 -28.76
CA ILE A 388 4.90 7.02 -28.26
C ILE A 388 3.41 6.66 -28.31
N THR A 389 3.11 5.39 -28.58
CA THR A 389 1.76 4.81 -28.48
C THR A 389 1.83 3.54 -27.64
N LEU A 390 0.99 3.44 -26.61
CA LEU A 390 0.93 2.30 -25.70
C LEU A 390 -0.48 1.72 -25.62
N GLN A 391 -0.59 0.42 -25.90
CA GLN A 391 -1.79 -0.36 -25.61
C GLN A 391 -1.88 -0.71 -24.12
N LEU A 392 -3.01 -0.38 -23.50
CA LEU A 392 -3.26 -0.66 -22.09
C LEU A 392 -3.92 -2.03 -21.90
N SER A 393 -3.82 -2.58 -20.68
CA SER A 393 -4.30 -3.94 -20.38
C SER A 393 -5.76 -3.95 -19.91
N ASP A 394 -6.53 -4.95 -20.34
CA ASP A 394 -7.86 -5.24 -19.79
C ASP A 394 -7.88 -5.62 -18.30
N ASN A 395 -6.72 -5.95 -17.74
CA ASN A 395 -6.57 -6.29 -16.32
C ASN A 395 -6.44 -5.06 -15.41
N VAL A 396 -6.54 -3.85 -15.96
CA VAL A 396 -6.31 -2.59 -15.25
C VAL A 396 -7.47 -1.64 -15.55
N MET A 397 -8.07 -1.09 -14.51
CA MET A 397 -9.14 -0.10 -14.61
C MET A 397 -8.55 1.31 -14.52
N TYR A 398 -8.86 2.11 -15.53
CA TYR A 398 -8.68 3.56 -15.54
C TYR A 398 -10.09 4.17 -15.51
N PHE A 399 -10.43 4.86 -14.42
CA PHE A 399 -11.76 5.46 -14.20
C PHE A 399 -11.86 6.88 -14.75
N GLU A 400 -10.72 7.56 -14.87
CA GLU A 400 -10.52 8.85 -15.51
C GLU A 400 -9.30 8.74 -16.44
N ASP A 401 -9.08 9.76 -17.29
CA ASP A 401 -7.91 9.81 -18.18
C ASP A 401 -6.61 9.80 -17.36
N PRO A 402 -5.71 8.80 -17.53
CA PRO A 402 -4.55 8.66 -16.67
C PRO A 402 -3.52 9.76 -16.92
N VAL A 403 -2.97 10.31 -15.83
CA VAL A 403 -1.86 11.28 -15.89
C VAL A 403 -0.58 10.52 -16.20
N ILE A 404 0.13 10.89 -17.27
CA ILE A 404 1.43 10.31 -17.58
C ILE A 404 2.52 11.09 -16.85
N ALA A 405 3.41 10.39 -16.15
CA ALA A 405 4.58 11.00 -15.53
C ALA A 405 5.87 10.28 -15.91
N ARG A 406 6.94 11.05 -16.08
CA ARG A 406 8.32 10.55 -16.20
C ARG A 406 8.97 10.44 -14.82
N TRP A 407 9.87 9.49 -14.68
CA TRP A 407 10.74 9.40 -13.52
C TRP A 407 11.88 10.42 -13.63
N ASP A 408 12.17 11.11 -12.54
CA ASP A 408 13.37 11.92 -12.34
C ASP A 408 14.34 11.15 -11.43
N PRO A 409 15.43 10.57 -11.98
CA PRO A 409 16.42 9.85 -11.19
C PRO A 409 17.18 10.71 -10.17
N ALA A 410 17.29 12.03 -10.40
CA ALA A 410 18.04 12.93 -9.53
C ALA A 410 17.23 13.31 -8.29
N GLY A 411 15.94 13.64 -8.48
CA GLY A 411 15.00 13.90 -7.38
C GLY A 411 14.37 12.66 -6.76
N GLN A 412 14.51 11.48 -7.39
CA GLN A 412 13.78 10.24 -7.04
C GLN A 412 12.26 10.44 -6.94
N GLN A 413 11.70 11.09 -7.96
CA GLN A 413 10.32 11.56 -7.97
C GLN A 413 9.68 11.40 -9.35
N TRP A 414 8.35 11.30 -9.38
CA TRP A 414 7.58 11.36 -10.62
C TRP A 414 7.27 12.82 -10.98
N ARG A 415 7.40 13.17 -12.26
CA ARG A 415 7.12 14.51 -12.79
C ARG A 415 6.32 14.46 -14.09
N THR A 416 5.54 15.50 -14.37
CA THR A 416 4.67 15.60 -15.56
C THR A 416 5.26 16.47 -16.70
N ASP A 417 6.40 17.12 -16.46
CA ASP A 417 7.13 17.88 -17.47
C ASP A 417 7.85 16.96 -18.48
N GLY A 418 8.22 17.52 -19.65
CA GLY A 418 8.81 16.74 -20.75
C GLY A 418 7.82 15.85 -21.52
N ILE A 419 6.54 15.80 -21.10
CA ILE A 419 5.47 15.04 -21.76
C ILE A 419 4.40 16.01 -22.28
N SER A 420 3.89 15.78 -23.50
CA SER A 420 2.87 16.61 -24.14
C SER A 420 2.00 15.83 -25.13
N ASN A 421 1.03 16.51 -25.77
CA ASN A 421 0.14 15.97 -26.81
C ASN A 421 -0.54 14.63 -26.44
N ILE A 422 -0.90 14.48 -25.16
CA ILE A 422 -1.53 13.27 -24.62
C ILE A 422 -2.94 13.11 -25.22
N THR A 423 -3.22 11.94 -25.78
CA THR A 423 -4.52 11.51 -26.28
C THR A 423 -4.80 10.10 -25.75
N TYR A 424 -5.89 9.93 -25.01
CA TYR A 424 -6.34 8.62 -24.53
C TYR A 424 -7.61 8.19 -25.28
N GLU A 425 -7.55 7.04 -25.94
CA GLU A 425 -8.68 6.44 -26.65
C GLU A 425 -9.29 5.33 -25.79
N THR A 426 -10.25 5.69 -24.93
CA THR A 426 -10.86 4.79 -23.92
C THR A 426 -11.43 3.50 -24.51
N GLN A 427 -11.98 3.53 -25.73
CA GLN A 427 -12.58 2.37 -26.39
C GLN A 427 -11.54 1.38 -26.92
N GLU A 428 -10.50 1.88 -27.56
CA GLU A 428 -9.37 1.07 -28.06
C GLU A 428 -8.37 0.74 -26.94
N LYS A 429 -8.50 1.38 -25.77
CA LYS A 429 -7.55 1.33 -24.64
C LYS A 429 -6.11 1.66 -25.06
N SER A 430 -5.96 2.62 -25.96
CA SER A 430 -4.66 3.09 -26.44
C SER A 430 -4.38 4.49 -25.90
N ILE A 431 -3.13 4.77 -25.53
CA ILE A 431 -2.68 6.11 -25.15
C ILE A 431 -1.50 6.53 -26.02
N THR A 432 -1.61 7.71 -26.64
CA THR A 432 -0.58 8.31 -27.48
C THR A 432 -0.14 9.63 -26.85
N PHE A 433 1.15 9.90 -26.84
CA PHE A 433 1.73 11.11 -26.25
C PHE A 433 3.12 11.39 -26.86
N GLU A 434 3.61 12.59 -26.65
CA GLU A 434 4.93 13.04 -27.10
C GLU A 434 5.86 13.25 -25.90
N MET A 435 7.11 12.83 -26.03
CA MET A 435 8.20 13.07 -25.06
C MET A 435 9.35 13.84 -25.73
N ASP A 436 9.99 14.75 -25.00
CA ASP A 436 11.15 15.53 -25.49
C ASP A 436 12.49 14.77 -25.38
N ALA A 437 12.62 13.91 -24.37
CA ALA A 437 13.69 12.91 -24.21
C ALA A 437 13.11 11.52 -23.91
N PHE A 438 13.98 10.50 -23.85
CA PHE A 438 13.59 9.13 -23.50
C PHE A 438 13.53 8.95 -21.98
N TYR A 439 12.45 8.35 -21.49
CA TYR A 439 12.13 8.27 -20.06
C TYR A 439 11.61 6.90 -19.63
N THR A 440 11.83 6.59 -18.35
CA THR A 440 10.97 5.66 -17.63
C THR A 440 9.69 6.40 -17.24
N ILE A 441 8.52 5.84 -17.56
CA ILE A 441 7.22 6.48 -17.33
C ILE A 441 6.24 5.57 -16.58
N ALA A 442 5.30 6.19 -15.88
CA ALA A 442 4.15 5.53 -15.25
C ALA A 442 2.84 6.22 -15.67
N LEU A 443 1.75 5.45 -15.64
CA LEU A 443 0.39 5.96 -15.74
C LEU A 443 -0.16 6.10 -14.32
N LEU A 444 -0.59 7.29 -13.97
CA LEU A 444 -1.04 7.67 -12.64
C LEU A 444 -2.56 7.89 -12.63
N GLN A 445 -3.17 7.54 -11.51
CA GLN A 445 -4.58 7.84 -11.22
C GLN A 445 -4.68 8.36 -9.78
N ASP A 446 -5.67 9.22 -9.48
CA ASP A 446 -5.95 9.60 -8.10
C ASP A 446 -6.33 8.34 -7.29
N ALA A 447 -5.65 8.13 -6.17
CA ALA A 447 -5.88 7.01 -5.26
C ALA A 447 -7.28 7.04 -4.64
N HIS A 448 -8.00 8.15 -4.75
CA HIS A 448 -9.26 8.43 -4.06
C HIS A 448 -10.49 8.47 -4.96
N LEU A 449 -10.39 8.17 -6.27
CA LEU A 449 -11.56 8.20 -7.19
C LEU A 449 -12.75 7.34 -6.71
N ASN A 450 -12.46 6.29 -5.94
CA ASN A 450 -13.47 5.40 -5.36
C ASN A 450 -13.91 5.81 -3.94
N MET A 451 -13.56 7.02 -3.49
CA MET A 451 -13.86 7.57 -2.16
C MET A 451 -14.46 8.99 -2.29
N PRO A 452 -15.40 9.40 -1.43
CA PRO A 452 -16.02 8.60 -0.37
C PRO A 452 -16.95 7.52 -0.95
N TYR A 453 -17.19 6.45 -0.19
CA TYR A 453 -18.13 5.42 -0.60
C TYR A 453 -19.56 5.99 -0.61
N GLN A 454 -20.32 5.67 -1.66
CA GLN A 454 -21.76 5.96 -1.72
C GLN A 454 -22.53 5.06 -0.76
N ALA A 455 -22.10 3.80 -0.61
CA ALA A 455 -22.65 2.85 0.35
C ALA A 455 -21.65 1.76 0.71
N TRP A 456 -21.82 1.17 1.90
CA TRP A 456 -21.28 -0.15 2.21
C TRP A 456 -22.31 -0.99 3.00
N GLU A 457 -22.29 -2.30 2.80
CA GLU A 457 -23.08 -3.30 3.54
C GLU A 457 -22.19 -4.52 3.83
N LEU A 458 -22.15 -4.96 5.09
CA LEU A 458 -21.54 -6.21 5.53
C LEU A 458 -22.67 -7.11 6.05
N ARG A 459 -22.82 -8.31 5.51
CA ARG A 459 -23.84 -9.27 5.98
C ARG A 459 -23.30 -10.69 6.11
N PRO A 460 -23.65 -11.45 7.16
CA PRO A 460 -23.32 -12.87 7.23
C PRO A 460 -24.06 -13.65 6.14
N THR A 461 -23.36 -14.58 5.50
CA THR A 461 -23.91 -15.55 4.55
C THR A 461 -23.90 -16.98 5.10
N GLY A 462 -23.06 -17.24 6.11
CA GLY A 462 -22.91 -18.53 6.78
C GLY A 462 -22.69 -18.37 8.29
N MET A 463 -21.97 -19.30 8.91
CA MET A 463 -21.55 -19.21 10.31
C MET A 463 -20.30 -18.33 10.44
N ASP A 464 -19.27 -18.68 9.67
CA ASP A 464 -17.96 -18.01 9.58
C ASP A 464 -17.74 -17.46 8.16
N GLU A 465 -18.82 -16.98 7.54
CA GLU A 465 -18.85 -16.45 6.18
C GLU A 465 -19.69 -15.17 6.11
N ALA A 466 -19.18 -14.15 5.42
CA ALA A 466 -19.89 -12.90 5.15
C ALA A 466 -19.63 -12.38 3.74
N LEU A 467 -20.50 -11.46 3.30
CA LEU A 467 -20.36 -10.68 2.09
C LEU A 467 -20.25 -9.20 2.46
N LEU A 468 -19.13 -8.58 2.10
CA LEU A 468 -18.94 -7.14 2.10
C LEU A 468 -19.22 -6.59 0.69
N ILE A 469 -20.11 -5.62 0.61
CA ILE A 469 -20.45 -4.88 -0.62
C ILE A 469 -20.03 -3.43 -0.41
N VAL A 470 -19.19 -2.90 -1.29
CA VAL A 470 -18.78 -1.48 -1.31
C VAL A 470 -19.24 -0.86 -2.61
N THR A 471 -20.04 0.20 -2.54
CA THR A 471 -20.52 0.98 -3.69
C THR A 471 -19.82 2.33 -3.70
N THR A 472 -19.11 2.62 -4.78
CA THR A 472 -18.32 3.83 -5.00
C THR A 472 -18.97 4.68 -6.10
N VAL A 473 -18.34 5.77 -6.53
CA VAL A 473 -18.81 6.57 -7.68
C VAL A 473 -18.76 5.78 -8.99
N PHE A 474 -17.76 4.92 -9.17
CA PHE A 474 -17.48 4.23 -10.44
C PHE A 474 -17.76 2.72 -10.42
N ALA A 475 -17.75 2.09 -9.24
CA ALA A 475 -17.74 0.63 -9.12
C ALA A 475 -18.58 0.11 -7.94
N THR A 476 -19.14 -1.10 -8.10
CA THR A 476 -19.66 -1.90 -6.99
C THR A 476 -18.77 -3.13 -6.80
N ILE A 477 -18.08 -3.21 -5.67
CA ILE A 477 -17.14 -4.27 -5.33
C ILE A 477 -17.83 -5.23 -4.37
N GLN A 478 -17.76 -6.54 -4.64
CA GLN A 478 -18.26 -7.59 -3.76
C GLN A 478 -17.12 -8.50 -3.29
N ILE A 479 -16.93 -8.59 -1.97
CA ILE A 479 -15.88 -9.39 -1.33
C ILE A 479 -16.56 -10.41 -0.41
N GLN A 480 -16.37 -11.69 -0.69
CA GLN A 480 -16.69 -12.75 0.26
C GLN A 480 -15.55 -12.89 1.26
N ILE A 481 -15.92 -13.05 2.53
CA ILE A 481 -15.02 -13.25 3.67
C ILE A 481 -15.36 -14.62 4.24
N LYS A 482 -14.34 -15.45 4.45
CA LYS A 482 -14.49 -16.78 5.05
C LYS A 482 -13.23 -17.15 5.80
N ASP A 483 -13.38 -17.61 7.04
CA ASP A 483 -12.25 -17.85 7.93
C ASP A 483 -11.30 -16.63 7.87
N ASN A 484 -9.99 -16.84 7.74
CA ASN A 484 -8.98 -15.77 7.64
C ASN A 484 -8.73 -15.28 6.20
N GLN A 485 -9.62 -15.57 5.26
CA GLN A 485 -9.43 -15.30 3.82
C GLN A 485 -10.55 -14.47 3.21
N CYS A 486 -10.20 -13.76 2.13
CA CYS A 486 -11.12 -12.99 1.32
C CYS A 486 -11.09 -13.47 -0.14
N MET A 487 -12.22 -13.36 -0.82
CA MET A 487 -12.37 -13.64 -2.24
C MET A 487 -13.14 -12.52 -2.93
N LEU A 488 -12.52 -11.91 -3.94
CA LEU A 488 -13.21 -11.00 -4.84
C LEU A 488 -14.27 -11.78 -5.62
N SER A 489 -15.54 -11.40 -5.46
CA SER A 489 -16.69 -12.10 -6.06
C SER A 489 -17.19 -11.46 -7.35
N SER A 490 -17.11 -10.13 -7.44
CA SER A 490 -17.35 -9.34 -8.66
C SER A 490 -16.87 -7.91 -8.46
N VAL A 491 -16.59 -7.22 -9.57
CA VAL A 491 -16.39 -5.77 -9.62
C VAL A 491 -17.23 -5.25 -10.77
N VAL A 492 -18.36 -4.62 -10.45
CA VAL A 492 -19.30 -4.13 -11.46
C VAL A 492 -19.03 -2.66 -11.76
N VAL A 493 -18.70 -2.36 -13.01
CA VAL A 493 -18.48 -1.00 -13.56
C VAL A 493 -19.38 -0.85 -14.77
N GLU A 494 -20.21 0.20 -14.81
CA GLU A 494 -21.20 0.43 -15.89
C GLU A 494 -22.03 -0.83 -16.25
N GLU A 495 -22.60 -1.49 -15.24
CA GLU A 495 -23.39 -2.73 -15.35
C GLU A 495 -22.61 -3.97 -15.87
N LYS A 496 -21.29 -3.88 -16.10
CA LYS A 496 -20.44 -4.99 -16.54
C LYS A 496 -19.54 -5.47 -15.40
N ASP A 497 -19.46 -6.79 -15.22
CA ASP A 497 -18.46 -7.38 -14.33
C ASP A 497 -17.08 -7.36 -15.01
N VAL A 498 -16.07 -6.84 -14.31
CA VAL A 498 -14.69 -6.68 -14.78
C VAL A 498 -13.71 -7.45 -13.89
N LEU A 499 -12.42 -7.46 -14.24
CA LEU A 499 -11.36 -8.06 -13.43
C LEU A 499 -11.51 -9.58 -13.16
N SER A 500 -12.05 -10.31 -14.13
CA SER A 500 -12.20 -11.79 -14.08
C SER A 500 -10.90 -12.57 -13.82
N HIS A 501 -9.72 -11.94 -14.03
CA HIS A 501 -8.42 -12.55 -13.74
C HIS A 501 -8.06 -12.60 -12.24
N VAL A 502 -8.72 -11.82 -11.38
CA VAL A 502 -8.58 -11.84 -9.90
C VAL A 502 -9.81 -12.38 -9.18
N THR A 503 -11.00 -12.29 -9.79
CA THR A 503 -12.25 -12.83 -9.25
C THR A 503 -12.17 -14.35 -9.00
N GLY A 504 -12.81 -14.82 -7.93
CA GLY A 504 -12.95 -16.25 -7.61
C GLY A 504 -11.75 -16.91 -6.91
N LYS A 505 -10.75 -16.14 -6.49
CA LYS A 505 -9.55 -16.63 -5.78
C LYS A 505 -9.62 -16.27 -4.29
N TRP A 506 -9.46 -17.27 -3.42
CA TRP A 506 -9.28 -17.08 -1.98
C TRP A 506 -7.83 -16.69 -1.68
N ILE A 507 -7.65 -15.54 -1.04
CA ILE A 507 -6.35 -14.93 -0.72
C ILE A 507 -6.43 -14.21 0.63
N SER A 508 -5.29 -13.84 1.22
CA SER A 508 -5.28 -13.04 2.45
C SER A 508 -5.87 -11.64 2.23
N PRO A 509 -6.39 -10.95 3.27
CA PRO A 509 -6.88 -9.58 3.16
C PRO A 509 -5.83 -8.61 2.60
N VAL A 510 -4.56 -8.76 3.00
CA VAL A 510 -3.42 -8.00 2.47
C VAL A 510 -3.20 -8.28 0.98
N GLY A 511 -3.25 -9.56 0.57
CA GLY A 511 -3.15 -9.97 -0.84
C GLY A 511 -4.28 -9.41 -1.71
N LEU A 512 -5.52 -9.38 -1.19
CA LEU A 512 -6.66 -8.78 -1.88
C LEU A 512 -6.49 -7.27 -2.06
N ARG A 513 -6.03 -6.57 -1.02
CA ARG A 513 -5.70 -5.13 -1.10
C ARG A 513 -4.64 -4.85 -2.16
N ALA A 514 -3.57 -5.65 -2.20
CA ALA A 514 -2.53 -5.52 -3.22
C ALA A 514 -3.06 -5.79 -4.64
N ALA A 515 -3.83 -6.86 -4.83
CA ALA A 515 -4.42 -7.24 -6.11
C ALA A 515 -5.39 -6.17 -6.66
N LEU A 516 -6.27 -5.64 -5.81
CA LEU A 516 -7.22 -4.57 -6.20
C LEU A 516 -6.51 -3.26 -6.54
N LYS A 517 -5.54 -2.82 -5.73
CA LYS A 517 -4.72 -1.63 -6.04
C LYS A 517 -3.96 -1.80 -7.36
N LYS A 518 -3.35 -2.97 -7.60
CA LYS A 518 -2.63 -3.29 -8.85
C LYS A 518 -3.54 -3.27 -10.09
N ALA A 519 -4.81 -3.63 -9.92
CA ALA A 519 -5.85 -3.57 -10.95
C ALA A 519 -6.47 -2.16 -11.13
N GLY A 520 -5.97 -1.13 -10.45
CA GLY A 520 -6.48 0.25 -10.53
C GLY A 520 -7.70 0.55 -9.64
N VAL A 521 -8.17 -0.42 -8.84
CA VAL A 521 -9.38 -0.30 -8.00
C VAL A 521 -8.99 -0.12 -6.53
N ASN A 522 -8.63 1.11 -6.14
CA ASN A 522 -8.33 1.41 -4.75
C ASN A 522 -9.59 1.72 -3.92
N ILE A 523 -10.00 0.80 -3.05
CA ILE A 523 -11.02 1.02 -2.00
C ILE A 523 -10.41 0.99 -0.58
N PHE A 524 -9.16 1.44 -0.45
CA PHE A 524 -8.42 1.39 0.82
C PHE A 524 -7.86 2.78 1.13
N PRO A 525 -8.42 3.50 2.13
CA PRO A 525 -7.92 4.78 2.57
C PRO A 525 -6.47 4.65 3.08
N GLY A 526 -5.62 5.59 2.70
CA GLY A 526 -4.30 5.79 3.28
C GLY A 526 -4.34 6.77 4.45
N GLU A 527 -3.23 6.87 5.17
CA GLU A 527 -3.03 7.78 6.31
C GLU A 527 -3.44 9.24 6.00
N TYR A 528 -3.06 9.72 4.81
CA TYR A 528 -3.29 11.09 4.35
C TYR A 528 -4.58 11.27 3.53
N SER A 529 -5.39 10.23 3.31
CA SER A 529 -6.60 10.32 2.46
C SER A 529 -7.62 11.36 2.92
N HIS A 530 -7.65 11.67 4.21
CA HIS A 530 -8.48 12.74 4.78
C HIS A 530 -8.13 14.16 4.29
N LYS A 531 -6.97 14.36 3.62
CA LYS A 531 -6.61 15.62 2.95
C LYS A 531 -7.26 15.75 1.56
N TYR A 532 -7.57 14.63 0.90
CA TYR A 532 -8.05 14.58 -0.50
C TYR A 532 -9.54 14.24 -0.59
N VAL A 533 -10.10 13.60 0.45
CA VAL A 533 -11.51 13.18 0.50
C VAL A 533 -12.25 13.98 1.57
N SER A 534 -13.31 14.68 1.17
CA SER A 534 -14.16 15.47 2.08
C SER A 534 -15.04 14.56 2.96
N VAL A 535 -14.47 14.04 4.05
CA VAL A 535 -15.16 13.22 5.06
C VAL A 535 -14.85 13.67 6.48
N ASN A 536 -15.79 13.43 7.40
CA ASN A 536 -15.55 13.56 8.83
C ASN A 536 -14.61 12.43 9.31
N LYS A 537 -13.30 12.71 9.34
CA LYS A 537 -12.30 11.87 10.01
C LYS A 537 -12.77 11.61 11.44
N LYS A 538 -12.97 10.36 11.82
CA LYS A 538 -13.40 10.00 13.17
C LYS A 538 -12.20 9.87 14.09
N ALA A 539 -12.46 9.89 15.40
CA ALA A 539 -11.44 9.66 16.40
C ALA A 539 -10.90 8.22 16.26
N PRO A 540 -9.57 8.02 16.13
CA PRO A 540 -8.94 6.70 15.98
C PRO A 540 -9.52 5.61 16.90
N LEU A 541 -9.59 5.90 18.20
CA LEU A 541 -10.06 4.96 19.22
C LEU A 541 -11.55 4.57 19.05
N ALA A 542 -12.37 5.48 18.54
CA ALA A 542 -13.77 5.21 18.25
C ALA A 542 -13.94 4.30 17.02
N GLU A 543 -13.13 4.50 15.97
CA GLU A 543 -13.13 3.64 14.77
C GLU A 543 -12.69 2.21 15.10
N VAL A 544 -11.50 2.01 15.69
CA VAL A 544 -10.98 0.64 15.92
C VAL A 544 -11.88 -0.15 16.88
N ARG A 545 -12.37 0.47 17.96
CA ARG A 545 -13.32 -0.22 18.85
C ARG A 545 -14.65 -0.53 18.16
N ALA A 546 -15.11 0.32 17.22
CA ALA A 546 -16.29 0.02 16.41
C ALA A 546 -16.02 -1.19 15.50
N TYR A 547 -14.92 -1.19 14.74
CA TYR A 547 -14.56 -2.29 13.84
C TYR A 547 -14.35 -3.61 14.59
N GLN A 548 -13.64 -3.61 15.72
CA GLN A 548 -13.45 -4.80 16.56
C GLN A 548 -14.78 -5.38 17.06
N GLN A 549 -15.68 -4.55 17.59
CA GLN A 549 -16.96 -5.04 18.11
C GLN A 549 -17.97 -5.38 17.00
N ILE A 550 -17.87 -4.76 15.80
CA ILE A 550 -18.60 -5.19 14.60
C ILE A 550 -18.11 -6.57 14.16
N ALA A 551 -16.79 -6.80 14.07
CA ALA A 551 -16.22 -8.09 13.68
C ALA A 551 -16.64 -9.22 14.62
N LEU A 552 -16.59 -8.99 15.94
CA LEU A 552 -17.03 -9.97 16.96
C LEU A 552 -18.47 -10.46 16.78
N VAL A 553 -19.36 -9.65 16.20
CA VAL A 553 -20.80 -9.96 16.07
C VAL A 553 -21.26 -10.15 14.62
N ALA A 554 -20.38 -9.99 13.64
CA ALA A 554 -20.70 -10.04 12.21
C ALA A 554 -21.27 -11.39 11.75
N SER A 555 -21.08 -12.48 12.51
CA SER A 555 -21.67 -13.79 12.22
C SER A 555 -23.19 -13.80 12.31
N ALA A 556 -23.81 -12.94 13.12
CA ALA A 556 -25.27 -12.91 13.35
C ALA A 556 -25.94 -11.58 13.00
N PHE A 557 -25.16 -10.51 12.79
CA PHE A 557 -25.68 -9.17 12.52
C PHE A 557 -25.14 -8.63 11.20
N ALA A 558 -26.06 -8.12 10.38
CA ALA A 558 -25.71 -7.32 9.21
C ALA A 558 -25.52 -5.85 9.64
N PHE A 559 -24.59 -5.18 8.97
CA PHE A 559 -24.21 -3.79 9.18
C PHE A 559 -24.25 -3.03 7.85
N ALA A 560 -24.57 -1.75 7.88
CA ALA A 560 -24.45 -0.88 6.73
C ALA A 560 -24.14 0.57 7.12
N TRP A 561 -23.60 1.32 6.16
CA TRP A 561 -23.29 2.75 6.30
C TRP A 561 -24.49 3.58 6.79
N SER A 562 -24.23 4.75 7.37
CA SER A 562 -25.26 5.74 7.72
C SER A 562 -24.85 7.14 7.26
N LYS A 563 -25.79 7.90 6.69
CA LYS A 563 -25.55 9.29 6.26
C LYS A 563 -25.21 10.21 7.45
N TRP A 564 -25.69 9.85 8.64
CA TRP A 564 -25.57 10.65 9.85
C TRP A 564 -24.13 10.78 10.36
N ASN A 565 -23.16 10.01 9.83
CA ASN A 565 -21.74 10.22 10.11
C ASN A 565 -21.25 11.63 9.72
N LEU A 566 -21.92 12.30 8.77
CA LEU A 566 -21.67 13.69 8.39
C LEU A 566 -22.10 14.72 9.46
N GLU A 567 -23.06 14.36 10.33
CA GLU A 567 -23.58 15.25 11.38
C GLU A 567 -23.12 14.86 12.80
N ALA A 568 -22.75 13.59 13.03
CA ALA A 568 -22.46 13.06 14.37
C ALA A 568 -21.09 13.47 14.98
N GLY A 569 -20.33 14.35 14.33
CA GLY A 569 -18.99 14.76 14.78
C GLY A 569 -17.92 13.65 14.67
N GLN A 570 -16.73 13.88 15.25
CA GLN A 570 -15.58 12.97 15.10
C GLN A 570 -15.62 11.77 16.06
N GLU A 571 -16.13 11.96 17.29
CA GLU A 571 -16.15 10.91 18.33
C GLU A 571 -17.22 9.84 18.15
N GLN A 572 -18.21 10.04 17.26
CA GLN A 572 -19.35 9.14 17.11
C GLN A 572 -19.34 8.45 15.75
N VAL A 573 -19.35 7.11 15.76
CA VAL A 573 -19.62 6.28 14.58
C VAL A 573 -21.11 5.92 14.60
N VAL A 574 -21.82 6.20 13.50
CA VAL A 574 -23.24 5.83 13.33
C VAL A 574 -23.35 4.79 12.22
N PHE A 575 -24.11 3.72 12.45
CA PHE A 575 -24.30 2.67 11.46
C PHE A 575 -25.69 2.02 11.58
N LYS A 576 -26.17 1.48 10.47
CA LYS A 576 -27.35 0.62 10.44
C LYS A 576 -26.97 -0.77 10.94
N VAL A 577 -27.79 -1.36 11.80
CA VAL A 577 -27.67 -2.76 12.24
C VAL A 577 -28.99 -3.49 12.08
N ARG A 578 -28.90 -4.78 11.77
CA ARG A 578 -30.02 -5.72 11.71
C ARG A 578 -29.55 -7.11 12.12
N GLU A 579 -30.36 -7.86 12.87
CA GLU A 579 -30.17 -9.30 13.05
C GLU A 579 -30.41 -10.04 11.73
N HIS A 580 -29.46 -10.90 11.33
CA HIS A 580 -29.44 -11.57 10.04
C HIS A 580 -28.98 -13.03 10.18
N LEU A 581 -29.95 -13.93 10.43
CA LEU A 581 -29.69 -15.36 10.62
C LEU A 581 -29.77 -16.18 9.33
N VAL A 582 -30.50 -15.70 8.33
CA VAL A 582 -30.77 -16.38 7.05
C VAL A 582 -30.32 -15.48 5.91
N ALA A 583 -29.58 -16.03 4.95
CA ALA A 583 -28.94 -15.35 3.82
C ALA A 583 -29.93 -14.87 2.71
N ASP A 584 -31.09 -14.35 3.11
CA ASP A 584 -32.12 -13.81 2.22
C ASP A 584 -31.91 -12.31 1.93
N SER A 585 -32.53 -11.81 0.86
CA SER A 585 -32.47 -10.38 0.51
C SER A 585 -33.03 -9.47 1.62
N VAL A 586 -32.20 -8.56 2.11
CA VAL A 586 -32.55 -7.60 3.16
C VAL A 586 -33.61 -6.60 2.66
N LYS A 587 -34.64 -6.33 3.48
CA LYS A 587 -35.60 -5.25 3.24
C LYS A 587 -35.18 -4.00 4.01
N ASP A 588 -35.22 -2.83 3.36
CA ASP A 588 -34.82 -1.54 3.95
C ASP A 588 -35.54 -1.16 5.25
N LYS A 589 -36.73 -1.69 5.49
CA LYS A 589 -37.56 -1.36 6.66
C LYS A 589 -37.10 -2.03 7.96
N ASP A 590 -36.16 -2.96 7.88
CA ASP A 590 -35.75 -3.82 8.99
C ASP A 590 -34.42 -3.34 9.65
N TRP A 591 -33.87 -2.21 9.21
CA TRP A 591 -32.65 -1.61 9.76
C TRP A 591 -32.95 -0.66 10.93
N SER A 592 -32.18 -0.79 12.01
CA SER A 592 -32.14 0.17 13.13
C SER A 592 -30.83 0.93 13.16
N LEU A 593 -30.83 2.19 13.63
CA LEU A 593 -29.61 2.99 13.75
C LEU A 593 -29.01 2.87 15.15
N TYR A 594 -27.69 2.67 15.19
CA TYR A 594 -26.89 2.63 16.41
C TYR A 594 -25.77 3.65 16.33
N MET A 595 -25.38 4.19 17.48
CA MET A 595 -24.30 5.15 17.64
C MET A 595 -23.33 4.67 18.72
N PHE A 596 -22.03 4.73 18.43
CA PHE A 596 -20.98 4.24 19.30
C PHE A 596 -19.75 5.17 19.28
N ASN A 597 -19.15 5.40 20.44
CA ASN A 597 -17.94 6.23 20.62
C ASN A 597 -16.76 5.50 21.26
N GLY A 598 -16.69 4.17 21.12
CA GLY A 598 -15.66 3.36 21.77
C GLY A 598 -15.84 3.13 23.28
N GLN A 599 -16.79 3.81 23.95
CA GLN A 599 -17.02 3.65 25.40
C GLN A 599 -18.50 3.53 25.81
N LYS A 600 -19.41 3.92 24.93
CA LYS A 600 -20.86 3.92 25.12
C LYS A 600 -21.55 3.66 23.78
N ALA A 601 -22.42 2.66 23.74
CA ALA A 601 -23.30 2.36 22.61
C ALA A 601 -24.75 2.76 22.94
N GLN A 602 -25.49 3.22 21.93
CA GLN A 602 -26.91 3.50 22.03
C GLN A 602 -27.68 3.25 20.72
N LYS A 603 -28.90 2.73 20.84
CA LYS A 603 -29.86 2.67 19.74
C LYS A 603 -30.59 4.01 19.58
N LEU A 604 -30.59 4.56 18.37
CA LEU A 604 -31.17 5.87 18.06
C LEU A 604 -32.66 5.75 17.70
N LYS A 605 -33.44 6.77 18.07
CA LYS A 605 -34.86 6.92 17.68
C LYS A 605 -35.04 7.38 16.23
N ILE A 606 -34.02 7.98 15.63
CA ILE A 606 -34.05 8.43 14.23
C ILE A 606 -33.87 7.28 13.24
N THR A 607 -34.20 7.54 11.98
CA THR A 607 -33.97 6.63 10.84
C THR A 607 -33.23 7.39 9.73
N GLU A 608 -32.76 6.69 8.69
CA GLU A 608 -32.21 7.33 7.49
C GLU A 608 -33.19 8.28 6.79
N THR A 609 -34.50 8.15 7.04
CA THR A 609 -35.53 9.05 6.49
C THR A 609 -35.81 10.29 7.37
N SER A 610 -35.20 10.38 8.55
CA SER A 610 -35.35 11.56 9.43
C SER A 610 -34.74 12.82 8.79
N LYS A 611 -35.28 13.99 9.18
CA LYS A 611 -34.97 15.30 8.58
C LYS A 611 -33.72 16.00 9.14
N ALA A 612 -33.27 15.62 10.34
CA ALA A 612 -32.13 16.19 11.03
C ALA A 612 -31.55 15.12 11.97
N PHE A 613 -30.26 15.20 12.27
CA PHE A 613 -29.63 14.32 13.24
C PHE A 613 -30.17 14.54 14.65
N SER A 614 -30.19 13.47 15.44
CA SER A 614 -30.56 13.50 16.85
C SER A 614 -30.01 12.29 17.58
N GLU A 615 -29.34 12.53 18.69
CA GLU A 615 -28.83 11.50 19.61
C GLU A 615 -29.91 10.95 20.57
N GLU A 616 -31.19 11.24 20.33
CA GLU A 616 -32.27 10.71 21.15
C GLU A 616 -32.31 9.17 21.09
N LEU A 617 -32.18 8.56 22.27
CA LEU A 617 -32.38 7.14 22.50
C LEU A 617 -33.77 6.69 22.04
N GLU A 618 -33.85 5.49 21.47
CA GLU A 618 -35.13 4.82 21.20
C GLU A 618 -35.98 4.71 22.49
N GLU A 619 -37.31 4.73 22.33
CA GLU A 619 -38.23 4.58 23.45
C GLU A 619 -38.03 3.20 24.11
N ASP A 620 -37.99 3.21 25.44
CA ASP A 620 -37.68 2.06 26.30
C ASP A 620 -36.32 1.35 26.12
N SER A 621 -35.44 1.83 25.22
CA SER A 621 -34.01 1.43 25.15
C SER A 621 -33.17 2.06 26.26
N GLU A 622 -32.06 1.42 26.65
CA GLU A 622 -31.00 2.02 27.49
C GLU A 622 -29.71 2.27 26.67
N PHE A 623 -28.63 2.66 27.34
CA PHE A 623 -27.29 2.69 26.77
C PHE A 623 -26.39 1.72 27.56
N HIS A 624 -25.37 1.21 26.88
CA HIS A 624 -24.44 0.22 27.38
C HIS A 624 -23.02 0.68 27.15
N SER A 625 -22.07 0.08 27.86
CA SER A 625 -20.65 0.38 27.72
C SER A 625 -20.01 -0.22 26.46
N THR A 626 -20.74 -1.12 25.77
CA THR A 626 -20.26 -1.87 24.59
C THR A 626 -21.36 -2.02 23.53
N LEU A 627 -20.98 -2.16 22.26
CA LEU A 627 -21.90 -2.44 21.16
C LEU A 627 -22.53 -3.83 21.30
N TYR A 628 -21.75 -4.85 21.67
CA TYR A 628 -22.25 -6.21 21.84
C TYR A 628 -23.43 -6.28 22.83
N HIS A 629 -23.33 -5.65 24.01
CA HIS A 629 -24.44 -5.62 24.97
C HIS A 629 -25.64 -4.80 24.47
N MET A 630 -25.39 -3.70 23.75
CA MET A 630 -26.44 -2.89 23.13
C MET A 630 -27.21 -3.64 22.03
N LEU A 631 -26.60 -4.63 21.38
CA LEU A 631 -27.28 -5.54 20.45
C LEU A 631 -27.96 -6.69 21.20
N LYS A 632 -27.32 -7.25 22.22
CA LYS A 632 -27.82 -8.35 23.07
C LYS A 632 -29.18 -8.06 23.71
N ASP A 633 -29.45 -6.81 24.10
CA ASP A 633 -30.75 -6.37 24.63
C ASP A 633 -31.93 -6.56 23.65
N PHE A 634 -31.66 -6.64 22.34
CA PHE A 634 -32.67 -6.76 21.27
C PHE A 634 -32.53 -8.05 20.44
N ALA A 635 -31.48 -8.84 20.67
CA ALA A 635 -31.13 -10.02 19.91
C ALA A 635 -32.03 -11.22 20.25
N SER A 636 -32.26 -12.09 19.26
CA SER A 636 -32.72 -13.44 19.53
C SER A 636 -31.62 -14.27 20.21
N LYS A 637 -32.03 -15.32 20.94
CA LYS A 637 -31.05 -16.24 21.54
C LYS A 637 -30.18 -16.91 20.48
N GLU A 638 -30.76 -17.24 19.33
CA GLU A 638 -30.05 -17.87 18.20
C GLU A 638 -28.94 -16.97 17.66
N ALA A 639 -29.15 -15.64 17.60
CA ALA A 639 -28.10 -14.69 17.24
C ALA A 639 -26.94 -14.69 18.23
N ILE A 640 -27.21 -14.70 19.54
CA ILE A 640 -26.16 -14.71 20.57
C ILE A 640 -25.43 -16.05 20.61
N ASP A 641 -26.15 -17.17 20.55
CA ASP A 641 -25.56 -18.51 20.46
C ASP A 641 -24.62 -18.60 19.23
N LYS A 642 -24.96 -17.94 18.09
CA LYS A 642 -24.11 -17.85 16.89
C LYS A 642 -22.91 -16.91 17.03
N VAL A 643 -23.02 -15.80 17.77
CA VAL A 643 -21.88 -14.91 18.09
C VAL A 643 -20.87 -15.61 19.00
N GLU A 644 -21.36 -16.31 20.04
CA GLU A 644 -20.52 -17.06 20.97
C GLU A 644 -19.77 -18.18 20.24
N THR A 645 -20.48 -18.96 19.41
CA THR A 645 -19.92 -20.15 18.72
C THR A 645 -19.10 -19.86 17.46
N ALA A 646 -19.17 -18.66 16.88
CA ALA A 646 -18.37 -18.30 15.70
C ALA A 646 -16.86 -18.50 15.92
N SER A 647 -16.17 -18.97 14.89
CA SER A 647 -14.73 -19.24 14.88
C SER A 647 -13.92 -17.98 15.17
N PHE A 648 -12.80 -18.13 15.88
CA PHE A 648 -11.83 -17.04 16.02
C PHE A 648 -11.15 -16.71 14.69
N LEU A 649 -11.13 -17.63 13.71
CA LEU A 649 -10.57 -17.40 12.39
C LEU A 649 -11.36 -16.38 11.57
N PHE A 650 -12.64 -16.17 11.87
CA PHE A 650 -13.51 -15.21 11.17
C PHE A 650 -13.23 -13.74 11.56
N ILE A 651 -12.14 -13.50 12.31
CA ILE A 651 -11.72 -12.21 12.81
C ILE A 651 -10.24 -12.05 12.48
N ASP A 652 -9.88 -10.87 11.96
CA ASP A 652 -8.50 -10.52 11.63
C ASP A 652 -7.89 -9.60 12.71
N VAL A 653 -6.56 -9.68 12.87
CA VAL A 653 -5.74 -8.92 13.83
C VAL A 653 -4.71 -8.10 13.08
#